data_AF-A0A1F5GYT9-F1
#
_entry.id   AF-A0A1F5GYT9-F1
#
_cell.length_a   1.000
_cell.length_b   1.000
_cell.length_c   1.000
_cell.angle_alpha   90.00
_cell.angle_beta   90.00
_cell.angle_gamma   90.00
#
_symmetry.space_group_name_H-M   'P 1'
#
loop_
_entity.id
_entity.type
_entity.pdbx_description
1 polymer ?
#
loop_
_entity_poly.entity_id
_entity_poly.type
_entity_poly.pdbx_seq_one_letter_code
_entity_poly.pdbx_strand_id
1 'polypeptide(L)'
;MAVGDIFQRFFKKNAQDVNFLSLTLTFDSILASVWTFDNDAVKITGFAKRSFQNVENLIHQAAVAIDAAAEKAGSDVSQVVFGLSANWFEGSQLTTDTSKLLKKLSSDLELDAQAYVSLSASIKNYLKVREGSTPNIVLLGIFQDYFEVHLIRNNQVDSTKTSKSKPTLEKISSLVKQLDNEQSLPAKIHIFGLGQDTSLADQIQKDDFKDVFVQQPKIEFIKDSELSFSVAASQATDILGHEPQLTLKSSTIVPKIADIGSYDIMQKTPIADELGFIEGEDVLEIGADFQGEKQPEPLTADIPSSKANIATRQVDENFEHQIQDEMPTAGNLIKQDKVQTKSSQGIIEQITTLSWMSKILDLLKGRNAFKKIAISLGLILVLSLLGLFILGKTIASAEVVIKISAQSKDDNFDVDVLVGGSPDFSKDQIAGRKVEGEAQGTRKAVATGKKKVGEYAKGQVTVFNWTGSPKNFPKGTEIISKSGLKFTFEDTVEATSASAPSASERNPGKADVKVSAKEVGPDYNLGANQDFVFSQFDELFYSATNETAFSGGDEKEVTIASRDDLNNLQESLHNSLKETAVNDLKNKLAGTQFHDETIETSIAKKSFDKKLDEEASLINLDLVVTATAIVYDESSLKELLAQSINSQAPQNMESKPENIEILSVNAKKRTGGLNLSGKFQARFVPKFNEEELKEKLSAKSVKESREIIKELPEVVDVKVNFSPSFVITNSLPKSLGKINIKIET
;
A
#
# COMPACT_ATOMS: atom_id res chain seq x y z
N MET A 1 41.79 -7.30 -26.72
CA MET A 1 41.77 -6.00 -26.00
C MET A 1 40.31 -5.56 -25.84
N ALA A 2 40.02 -4.76 -24.81
CA ALA A 2 38.85 -3.86 -24.70
C ALA A 2 37.47 -4.37 -25.19
N VAL A 3 36.81 -5.22 -24.37
CA VAL A 3 35.33 -5.32 -24.33
C VAL A 3 34.83 -5.47 -22.88
N GLY A 4 35.50 -6.29 -22.06
CA GLY A 4 35.04 -6.63 -20.70
C GLY A 4 35.05 -5.52 -19.63
N ASP A 5 35.68 -4.36 -19.87
CA ASP A 5 35.80 -3.26 -18.87
C ASP A 5 34.62 -2.26 -18.92
N ILE A 6 33.65 -2.44 -19.83
CA ILE A 6 32.48 -1.55 -19.93
C ILE A 6 31.37 -2.01 -18.96
N PHE A 7 31.08 -3.31 -18.92
CA PHE A 7 30.01 -3.86 -18.07
C PHE A 7 30.33 -3.75 -16.56
N GLN A 8 31.59 -3.95 -16.14
CA GLN A 8 31.98 -3.83 -14.73
C GLN A 8 31.85 -2.41 -14.15
N ARG A 9 31.70 -1.38 -14.98
CA ARG A 9 31.57 0.01 -14.54
C ARG A 9 30.12 0.46 -14.34
N PHE A 10 29.15 -0.22 -14.97
CA PHE A 10 27.73 0.12 -14.81
C PHE A 10 27.15 -0.41 -13.49
N PHE A 11 27.55 -1.61 -13.06
CA PHE A 11 27.12 -2.23 -11.79
C PHE A 11 27.88 -1.73 -10.55
N LYS A 12 28.47 -0.53 -10.60
CA LYS A 12 29.21 0.06 -9.47
C LYS A 12 28.46 1.18 -8.72
N LYS A 13 27.13 1.22 -8.86
CA LYS A 13 26.23 1.65 -7.78
C LYS A 13 26.15 0.52 -6.73
N ASN A 14 25.85 0.86 -5.47
CA ASN A 14 25.79 -0.11 -4.38
C ASN A 14 24.78 -1.22 -4.68
N ALA A 15 25.23 -2.48 -4.69
CA ALA A 15 24.38 -3.64 -4.97
C ALA A 15 23.35 -3.96 -3.86
N GLN A 16 23.36 -3.21 -2.76
CA GLN A 16 22.48 -3.38 -1.60
C GLN A 16 21.09 -2.74 -1.78
N ASP A 17 20.90 -1.89 -2.80
CA ASP A 17 19.65 -1.14 -3.03
C ASP A 17 18.87 -1.62 -4.27
N VAL A 18 19.26 -2.73 -4.90
CA VAL A 18 18.61 -3.27 -6.11
C VAL A 18 17.76 -4.49 -5.77
N ASN A 19 16.51 -4.51 -6.24
CA ASN A 19 15.62 -5.66 -6.15
C ASN A 19 15.53 -6.36 -7.52
N PHE A 20 15.62 -7.69 -7.50
CA PHE A 20 15.58 -8.55 -8.67
C PHE A 20 14.34 -9.46 -8.60
N LEU A 21 13.81 -9.83 -9.77
CA LEU A 21 12.70 -10.76 -9.92
C LEU A 21 13.21 -12.12 -10.41
N SER A 22 12.95 -13.18 -9.64
CA SER A 22 13.00 -14.56 -10.12
C SER A 22 11.59 -14.99 -10.53
N LEU A 23 11.35 -15.16 -11.83
CA LEU A 23 10.08 -15.66 -12.36
C LEU A 23 10.26 -17.10 -12.85
N THR A 24 9.75 -18.05 -12.07
CA THR A 24 9.76 -19.47 -12.42
C THR A 24 8.48 -19.83 -13.18
N LEU A 25 8.61 -20.33 -14.41
CA LEU A 25 7.52 -20.89 -15.21
C LEU A 25 7.65 -22.41 -15.24
N THR A 26 6.71 -23.11 -14.61
CA THR A 26 6.57 -24.57 -14.71
C THR A 26 5.68 -24.93 -15.91
N PHE A 27 5.06 -26.12 -15.90
CA PHE A 27 4.04 -26.49 -16.87
C PHE A 27 2.64 -25.92 -16.55
N ASP A 28 2.31 -25.73 -15.26
CA ASP A 28 0.96 -25.38 -14.77
C ASP A 28 0.93 -24.19 -13.80
N SER A 29 2.10 -23.65 -13.44
CA SER A 29 2.22 -22.67 -12.36
C SER A 29 3.41 -21.71 -12.52
N ILE A 30 3.23 -20.53 -11.93
CA ILE A 30 4.17 -19.41 -11.96
C ILE A 30 4.56 -19.10 -10.52
N LEU A 31 5.86 -19.04 -10.24
CA LEU A 31 6.41 -18.65 -8.95
C LEU A 31 7.22 -17.37 -9.11
N ALA A 32 6.75 -16.28 -8.51
CA ALA A 32 7.47 -15.00 -8.46
C ALA A 32 8.16 -14.85 -7.09
N SER A 33 9.48 -14.66 -7.09
CA SER A 33 10.23 -14.22 -5.92
C SER A 33 10.90 -12.88 -6.19
N VAL A 34 10.60 -11.87 -5.39
CA VAL A 34 11.40 -10.64 -5.31
C VAL A 34 12.52 -10.88 -4.30
N TRP A 35 13.75 -10.56 -4.69
CA TRP A 35 14.94 -10.82 -3.88
C TRP A 35 16.01 -9.73 -4.03
N THR A 36 16.89 -9.64 -3.05
CA THR A 36 18.02 -8.68 -3.02
C THR A 36 19.25 -9.29 -2.34
N PHE A 37 20.36 -8.54 -2.35
CA PHE A 37 21.65 -8.93 -1.77
C PHE A 37 21.82 -8.37 -0.35
N ASP A 38 21.93 -9.27 0.63
CA ASP A 38 22.35 -8.94 1.99
C ASP A 38 23.85 -9.25 2.12
N ASN A 39 24.69 -8.37 1.54
CA ASN A 39 26.09 -8.66 1.20
C ASN A 39 26.14 -9.78 0.15
N ASP A 40 26.92 -10.85 0.34
CA ASP A 40 26.98 -11.98 -0.60
C ASP A 40 25.83 -13.00 -0.42
N ALA A 41 24.82 -12.69 0.39
CA ALA A 41 23.70 -13.58 0.69
C ALA A 41 22.43 -13.23 -0.11
N VAL A 42 21.79 -14.25 -0.70
CA VAL A 42 20.51 -14.09 -1.41
C VAL A 42 19.36 -14.10 -0.41
N LYS A 43 18.54 -13.05 -0.46
CA LYS A 43 17.46 -12.80 0.48
C LYS A 43 16.16 -12.50 -0.28
N ILE A 44 15.22 -13.46 -0.24
CA ILE A 44 13.85 -13.23 -0.73
C ILE A 44 13.16 -12.26 0.22
N THR A 45 12.57 -11.20 -0.35
CA THR A 45 11.77 -10.20 0.34
C THR A 45 10.27 -10.40 0.09
N GLY A 46 9.89 -10.92 -1.08
CA GLY A 46 8.49 -11.25 -1.41
C GLY A 46 8.36 -12.52 -2.25
N PHE A 47 7.28 -13.28 -2.05
CA PHE A 47 7.00 -14.53 -2.77
C PHE A 47 5.50 -14.72 -3.06
N ALA A 48 5.18 -15.15 -4.28
CA ALA A 48 3.82 -15.53 -4.67
C ALA A 48 3.81 -16.68 -5.69
N LYS A 49 2.70 -17.44 -5.68
CA LYS A 49 2.37 -18.49 -6.65
C LYS A 49 1.04 -18.18 -7.34
N ARG A 50 0.96 -18.50 -8.63
CA ARG A 50 -0.29 -18.61 -9.41
C ARG A 50 -0.26 -19.90 -10.24
N SER A 51 -1.43 -20.36 -10.65
CA SER A 51 -1.60 -21.48 -11.57
C SER A 51 -2.30 -21.01 -12.85
N PHE A 52 -2.00 -21.65 -13.98
CA PHE A 52 -2.60 -21.35 -15.27
C PHE A 52 -2.98 -22.64 -16.00
N GLN A 53 -4.06 -22.60 -16.78
CA GLN A 53 -4.55 -23.76 -17.55
C GLN A 53 -4.05 -23.77 -18.99
N ASN A 54 -3.71 -22.62 -19.56
CA ASN A 54 -3.20 -22.45 -20.91
C ASN A 54 -2.15 -21.32 -20.98
N VAL A 55 -1.34 -21.33 -22.04
CA VAL A 55 -0.26 -20.35 -22.25
C VAL A 55 -0.81 -18.94 -22.53
N GLU A 56 -2.04 -18.83 -23.02
CA GLU A 56 -2.70 -17.54 -23.32
C GLU A 56 -2.91 -16.71 -22.04
N ASN A 57 -3.33 -17.34 -20.94
CA ASN A 57 -3.49 -16.67 -19.65
C ASN A 57 -2.17 -16.49 -18.87
N LEU A 58 -1.04 -17.00 -19.37
CA LEU A 58 0.24 -17.01 -18.64
C LEU A 58 0.75 -15.59 -18.35
N ILE A 59 0.58 -14.64 -19.27
CA ILE A 59 1.03 -13.25 -19.07
C ILE A 59 0.20 -12.55 -17.98
N HIS A 60 -1.11 -12.77 -17.95
CA HIS A 60 -1.99 -12.26 -16.89
C HIS A 60 -1.65 -12.88 -15.52
N GLN A 61 -1.51 -14.21 -15.46
CA GLN A 61 -1.13 -14.88 -14.21
C GLN A 61 0.31 -14.53 -13.76
N ALA A 62 1.21 -14.19 -14.68
CA ALA A 62 2.52 -13.65 -14.38
C ALA A 62 2.43 -12.26 -13.74
N ALA A 63 1.66 -11.34 -14.31
CA ALA A 63 1.42 -10.01 -13.72
C ALA A 63 0.91 -10.13 -12.28
N VAL A 64 -0.17 -10.89 -12.07
CA VAL A 64 -0.78 -11.06 -10.75
C VAL A 64 0.15 -11.81 -9.76
N ALA A 65 1.06 -12.66 -10.24
CA ALA A 65 2.10 -13.25 -9.40
C ALA A 65 3.20 -12.24 -9.03
N ILE A 66 3.64 -11.40 -9.96
CA ILE A 66 4.68 -10.39 -9.74
C ILE A 66 4.17 -9.31 -8.78
N ASP A 67 2.99 -8.75 -9.01
CA ASP A 67 2.37 -7.74 -8.14
C ASP A 67 2.24 -8.26 -6.70
N ALA A 68 1.75 -9.49 -6.53
CA ALA A 68 1.59 -10.13 -5.22
C ALA A 68 2.92 -10.57 -4.56
N ALA A 69 4.05 -10.46 -5.27
CA ALA A 69 5.39 -10.62 -4.71
C ALA A 69 6.03 -9.25 -4.40
N ALA A 70 5.88 -8.26 -5.27
CA ALA A 70 6.31 -6.87 -5.09
C ALA A 70 5.63 -6.20 -3.88
N GLU A 71 4.31 -6.36 -3.75
CA GLU A 71 3.51 -5.87 -2.61
C GLU A 71 4.03 -6.41 -1.27
N LYS A 72 4.47 -7.67 -1.23
CA LYS A 72 5.07 -8.30 -0.03
C LYS A 72 6.51 -7.86 0.23
N ALA A 73 7.25 -7.53 -0.82
CA ALA A 73 8.60 -7.00 -0.71
C ALA A 73 8.62 -5.51 -0.30
N GLY A 74 7.52 -4.79 -0.55
CA GLY A 74 7.46 -3.33 -0.40
C GLY A 74 8.24 -2.59 -1.47
N SER A 75 8.47 -3.20 -2.64
CA SER A 75 9.31 -2.65 -3.70
C SER A 75 8.95 -3.16 -5.10
N ASP A 76 9.01 -2.26 -6.08
CA ASP A 76 8.86 -2.57 -7.49
C ASP A 76 10.06 -3.34 -8.05
N VAL A 77 9.84 -4.10 -9.13
CA VAL A 77 10.86 -4.88 -9.83
C VAL A 77 10.68 -4.80 -11.35
N SER A 78 11.81 -4.76 -12.06
CA SER A 78 11.85 -4.83 -13.54
C SER A 78 12.90 -5.84 -14.03
N GLN A 79 14.06 -5.94 -13.38
CA GLN A 79 15.12 -6.88 -13.79
C GLN A 79 14.75 -8.33 -13.46
N VAL A 80 14.55 -9.16 -14.48
CA VAL A 80 14.04 -10.54 -14.33
C VAL A 80 15.02 -11.62 -14.79
N VAL A 81 15.03 -12.74 -14.06
CA VAL A 81 15.51 -14.05 -14.55
C VAL A 81 14.34 -15.00 -14.73
N PHE A 82 14.33 -15.74 -15.85
CA PHE A 82 13.32 -16.76 -16.12
C PHE A 82 13.84 -18.16 -15.76
N GLY A 83 13.24 -18.80 -14.76
CA GLY A 83 13.49 -20.22 -14.42
C GLY A 83 12.48 -21.12 -15.12
N LEU A 84 12.93 -22.10 -15.90
CA LEU A 84 12.07 -22.82 -16.85
C LEU A 84 12.16 -24.36 -16.71
N SER A 85 11.02 -25.04 -16.69
CA SER A 85 10.93 -26.51 -16.87
C SER A 85 11.29 -26.95 -18.30
N ALA A 86 11.58 -28.24 -18.50
CA ALA A 86 12.13 -28.76 -19.76
C ALA A 86 11.17 -28.69 -20.96
N ASN A 87 9.86 -28.55 -20.75
CA ASN A 87 8.88 -28.33 -21.83
C ASN A 87 9.10 -27.01 -22.61
N TRP A 88 9.89 -26.09 -22.08
CA TRP A 88 10.24 -24.80 -22.69
C TRP A 88 11.53 -24.87 -23.55
N PHE A 89 12.20 -26.03 -23.60
CA PHE A 89 13.47 -26.23 -24.32
C PHE A 89 13.39 -27.33 -25.39
N GLU A 90 14.18 -27.17 -26.44
CA GLU A 90 14.58 -28.23 -27.36
C GLU A 90 16.07 -28.52 -27.12
N GLY A 91 16.34 -29.60 -26.38
CA GLY A 91 17.69 -29.93 -25.91
C GLY A 91 18.19 -28.90 -24.90
N SER A 92 19.18 -28.10 -25.28
CA SER A 92 19.77 -27.04 -24.44
C SER A 92 19.39 -25.62 -24.86
N GLN A 93 18.54 -25.46 -25.88
CA GLN A 93 18.11 -24.15 -26.38
C GLN A 93 16.61 -23.95 -26.14
N LEU A 94 16.18 -22.69 -25.97
CA LEU A 94 14.75 -22.36 -25.91
C LEU A 94 14.07 -22.68 -27.24
N THR A 95 12.83 -23.17 -27.21
CA THR A 95 12.06 -23.32 -28.44
C THR A 95 11.78 -21.95 -29.08
N THR A 96 11.50 -21.92 -30.38
CA THR A 96 11.18 -20.67 -31.10
C THR A 96 9.97 -19.97 -30.48
N ASP A 97 8.96 -20.73 -30.06
CA ASP A 97 7.73 -20.16 -29.49
C ASP A 97 7.90 -19.76 -28.02
N THR A 98 8.70 -20.48 -27.23
CA THR A 98 9.16 -20.00 -25.91
C THR A 98 9.89 -18.67 -26.04
N SER A 99 10.78 -18.55 -27.03
CA SER A 99 11.54 -17.33 -27.28
C SER A 99 10.66 -16.14 -27.70
N LYS A 100 9.54 -16.39 -28.39
CA LYS A 100 8.50 -15.36 -28.66
C LYS A 100 7.72 -15.03 -27.39
N LEU A 101 7.29 -16.04 -26.63
CA LEU A 101 6.49 -15.89 -25.42
C LEU A 101 7.23 -15.06 -24.36
N LEU A 102 8.49 -15.37 -24.07
CA LEU A 102 9.28 -14.62 -23.09
C LEU A 102 9.51 -13.17 -23.54
N LYS A 103 9.74 -12.93 -24.84
CA LYS A 103 9.81 -11.57 -25.39
C LYS A 103 8.49 -10.82 -25.26
N LYS A 104 7.35 -11.48 -25.52
CA LYS A 104 6.03 -10.86 -25.33
C LYS A 104 5.78 -10.57 -23.85
N LEU A 105 6.04 -11.53 -22.95
CA LEU A 105 5.89 -11.38 -21.51
C LEU A 105 6.74 -10.22 -20.98
N SER A 106 8.02 -10.12 -21.36
CA SER A 106 8.88 -8.98 -21.00
C SER A 106 8.41 -7.66 -21.60
N SER A 107 7.92 -7.65 -22.85
CA SER A 107 7.46 -6.42 -23.51
C SER A 107 6.13 -5.92 -22.98
N ASP A 108 5.20 -6.81 -22.63
CA ASP A 108 3.92 -6.48 -22.03
C ASP A 108 4.15 -6.02 -20.57
N LEU A 109 4.83 -6.83 -19.75
CA LEU A 109 5.01 -6.57 -18.32
C LEU A 109 6.14 -5.58 -17.98
N GLU A 110 6.80 -4.99 -18.98
CA GLU A 110 7.93 -4.05 -18.85
C GLU A 110 9.15 -4.62 -18.08
N LEU A 111 9.43 -5.92 -18.26
CA LEU A 111 10.51 -6.62 -17.55
C LEU A 111 11.81 -6.69 -18.37
N ASP A 112 12.89 -6.16 -17.80
CA ASP A 112 14.25 -6.21 -18.33
C ASP A 112 14.87 -7.61 -18.13
N ALA A 113 14.79 -8.44 -19.17
CA ALA A 113 15.19 -9.84 -19.15
C ALA A 113 16.72 -10.02 -19.11
N GLN A 114 17.26 -10.27 -17.92
CA GLN A 114 18.70 -10.47 -17.72
C GLN A 114 19.18 -11.84 -18.25
N ALA A 115 18.43 -12.90 -17.92
CA ALA A 115 18.84 -14.28 -18.19
C ALA A 115 17.65 -15.25 -18.19
N TYR A 116 17.89 -16.48 -18.68
CA TYR A 116 17.02 -17.63 -18.47
C TYR A 116 17.85 -18.86 -18.07
N VAL A 117 17.27 -19.76 -17.28
CA VAL A 117 17.95 -20.93 -16.73
C VAL A 117 16.97 -22.10 -16.61
N SER A 118 17.44 -23.33 -16.84
CA SER A 118 16.60 -24.52 -16.63
C SER A 118 16.51 -24.88 -15.15
N LEU A 119 15.33 -25.31 -14.69
CA LEU A 119 15.12 -25.66 -13.29
C LEU A 119 16.06 -26.79 -12.83
N SER A 120 16.37 -27.75 -13.71
CA SER A 120 17.35 -28.80 -13.42
C SER A 120 18.77 -28.28 -13.19
N ALA A 121 19.19 -27.20 -13.87
CA ALA A 121 20.47 -26.54 -13.61
C ALA A 121 20.45 -25.70 -12.32
N SER A 122 19.38 -24.94 -12.09
CA SER A 122 19.20 -24.14 -10.87
C SER A 122 19.15 -25.00 -9.61
N ILE A 123 18.35 -26.06 -9.61
CA ILE A 123 18.25 -27.01 -8.50
C ILE A 123 19.60 -27.70 -8.27
N LYS A 124 20.30 -28.14 -9.33
CA LYS A 124 21.64 -28.73 -9.20
C LYS A 124 22.63 -27.79 -8.50
N ASN A 125 22.66 -26.52 -8.88
CA ASN A 125 23.55 -25.53 -8.27
C ASN A 125 23.14 -25.24 -6.81
N TYR A 126 21.85 -25.03 -6.54
CA TYR A 126 21.30 -24.87 -5.18
C TYR A 126 21.65 -26.05 -4.26
N LEU A 127 21.44 -27.28 -4.72
CA LEU A 127 21.77 -28.49 -3.95
C LEU A 127 23.28 -28.64 -3.73
N LYS A 128 24.12 -28.28 -4.71
CA LYS A 128 25.59 -28.28 -4.55
C LYS A 128 26.04 -27.38 -3.41
N VAL A 129 25.50 -26.16 -3.32
CA VAL A 129 25.83 -25.20 -2.26
C VAL A 129 25.21 -25.65 -0.92
N ARG A 130 23.95 -26.11 -0.93
CA ARG A 130 23.22 -26.60 0.25
C ARG A 130 23.84 -27.83 0.92
N GLU A 131 24.37 -28.76 0.13
CA GLU A 131 24.91 -30.05 0.59
C GLU A 131 26.46 -30.10 0.56
N GLY A 132 27.12 -28.96 0.28
CA GLY A 132 28.58 -28.82 0.27
C GLY A 132 29.34 -29.76 -0.68
N SER A 133 28.63 -30.38 -1.61
CA SER A 133 29.12 -31.49 -2.44
C SER A 133 28.31 -31.59 -3.73
N THR A 134 28.90 -32.10 -4.82
CA THR A 134 28.21 -32.20 -6.10
C THR A 134 27.07 -33.21 -6.05
N PRO A 135 25.81 -32.84 -6.36
CA PRO A 135 24.68 -33.76 -6.28
C PRO A 135 24.84 -34.95 -7.25
N ASN A 136 24.45 -36.13 -6.78
CA ASN A 136 24.33 -37.36 -7.54
C ASN A 136 22.93 -37.92 -7.27
N ILE A 137 21.95 -37.52 -8.08
CA ILE A 137 20.51 -37.70 -7.80
C ILE A 137 19.73 -37.97 -9.08
N VAL A 138 18.56 -38.57 -8.94
CA VAL A 138 17.45 -38.38 -9.88
C VAL A 138 16.64 -37.16 -9.41
N LEU A 139 16.30 -36.26 -10.33
CA LEU A 139 15.46 -35.09 -10.07
C LEU A 139 14.15 -35.23 -10.87
N LEU A 140 13.02 -35.07 -10.21
CA LEU A 140 11.69 -35.43 -10.72
C LEU A 140 10.72 -34.24 -10.58
N GLY A 141 10.36 -33.60 -11.69
CA GLY A 141 9.33 -32.57 -11.76
C GLY A 141 7.97 -33.20 -12.05
N ILE A 142 6.95 -32.89 -11.24
CA ILE A 142 5.60 -33.45 -11.34
C ILE A 142 4.60 -32.30 -11.37
N PHE A 143 3.74 -32.30 -12.39
CA PHE A 143 2.75 -31.26 -12.70
C PHE A 143 1.44 -31.92 -13.16
N GLN A 144 0.35 -31.17 -13.28
CA GLN A 144 -1.00 -31.74 -13.48
C GLN A 144 -1.09 -32.77 -14.62
N ASP A 145 -0.60 -32.43 -15.81
CA ASP A 145 -0.61 -33.28 -17.01
C ASP A 145 0.78 -33.39 -17.68
N TYR A 146 1.84 -33.17 -16.90
CA TYR A 146 3.23 -33.24 -17.35
C TYR A 146 4.14 -33.72 -16.24
N PHE A 147 5.19 -34.46 -16.59
CA PHE A 147 6.29 -34.77 -15.67
C PHE A 147 7.62 -34.90 -16.41
N GLU A 148 8.69 -34.57 -15.71
CA GLU A 148 10.07 -34.51 -16.21
C GLU A 148 11.01 -35.20 -15.24
N VAL A 149 12.00 -35.92 -15.77
CA VAL A 149 13.00 -36.64 -14.97
C VAL A 149 14.38 -36.33 -15.51
N HIS A 150 15.28 -35.93 -14.63
CA HIS A 150 16.66 -35.59 -14.94
C HIS A 150 17.61 -36.49 -14.16
N LEU A 151 18.63 -37.01 -14.83
CA LEU A 151 19.76 -37.66 -14.18
C LEU A 151 20.84 -36.60 -13.91
N ILE A 152 21.22 -36.41 -12.65
CA ILE A 152 22.23 -35.44 -12.24
C ILE A 152 23.43 -36.19 -11.70
N ARG A 153 24.57 -36.06 -12.40
CA ARG A 153 25.85 -36.73 -12.12
C ARG A 153 27.00 -35.80 -12.50
N ASN A 154 28.18 -35.97 -11.87
CA ASN A 154 29.42 -35.29 -12.26
C ASN A 154 29.30 -33.74 -12.39
N ASN A 155 28.46 -33.12 -11.54
CA ASN A 155 28.10 -31.70 -11.59
C ASN A 155 27.41 -31.22 -12.89
N GLN A 156 26.78 -32.13 -13.65
CA GLN A 156 26.04 -31.86 -14.88
C GLN A 156 24.65 -32.51 -14.85
N VAL A 157 23.79 -32.09 -15.79
CA VAL A 157 22.52 -32.76 -16.10
C VAL A 157 22.81 -33.71 -17.26
N ASP A 158 22.96 -34.99 -16.94
CA ASP A 158 23.51 -36.04 -17.81
C ASP A 158 22.47 -36.56 -18.81
N SER A 159 21.21 -36.65 -18.38
CA SER A 159 20.08 -37.06 -19.22
C SER A 159 18.80 -36.37 -18.75
N THR A 160 17.86 -36.15 -19.65
CA THR A 160 16.52 -35.59 -19.36
C THR A 160 15.48 -36.32 -20.20
N LYS A 161 14.37 -36.71 -19.55
CA LYS A 161 13.23 -37.40 -20.15
C LYS A 161 11.95 -36.70 -19.69
N THR A 162 10.95 -36.60 -20.56
CA THR A 162 9.72 -35.86 -20.27
C THR A 162 8.49 -36.58 -20.83
N SER A 163 7.32 -36.36 -20.24
CA SER A 163 6.05 -36.93 -20.71
C SER A 163 4.90 -35.97 -20.52
N LYS A 164 4.13 -35.73 -21.58
CA LYS A 164 2.91 -34.90 -21.60
C LYS A 164 1.67 -35.78 -21.35
N SER A 165 1.53 -36.28 -20.13
CA SER A 165 0.28 -36.89 -19.66
C SER A 165 0.23 -36.90 -18.12
N LYS A 166 -0.97 -36.94 -17.53
CA LYS A 166 -1.16 -37.08 -16.08
C LYS A 166 -0.19 -38.08 -15.43
N PRO A 167 0.62 -37.66 -14.44
CA PRO A 167 1.57 -38.53 -13.76
C PRO A 167 0.88 -39.68 -13.01
N THR A 168 1.48 -40.87 -13.05
CA THR A 168 1.14 -42.02 -12.20
C THR A 168 2.44 -42.73 -11.82
N LEU A 169 2.44 -43.49 -10.71
CA LEU A 169 3.64 -44.21 -10.25
C LEU A 169 4.23 -45.12 -11.34
N GLU A 170 3.39 -45.88 -12.05
CA GLU A 170 3.79 -46.73 -13.18
C GLU A 170 4.50 -45.95 -14.29
N LYS A 171 3.93 -44.80 -14.70
CA LYS A 171 4.46 -43.93 -15.75
C LYS A 171 5.77 -43.26 -15.32
N ILE A 172 5.84 -42.82 -14.07
CA ILE A 172 7.05 -42.22 -13.47
C ILE A 172 8.16 -43.27 -13.49
N SER A 173 7.93 -44.46 -12.93
CA SER A 173 8.91 -45.57 -12.94
C SER A 173 9.31 -45.98 -14.36
N SER A 174 8.37 -46.00 -15.32
CA SER A 174 8.68 -46.25 -16.73
C SER A 174 9.60 -45.18 -17.34
N LEU A 175 9.39 -43.90 -17.01
CA LEU A 175 10.22 -42.80 -17.51
C LEU A 175 11.58 -42.72 -16.80
N VAL A 176 11.66 -43.07 -15.51
CA VAL A 176 12.93 -43.19 -14.78
C VAL A 176 13.79 -44.33 -15.34
N LYS A 177 13.20 -45.49 -15.69
CA LYS A 177 13.95 -46.59 -16.37
C LYS A 177 14.61 -46.14 -17.68
N GLN A 178 14.07 -45.13 -18.38
CA GLN A 178 14.67 -44.58 -19.60
C GLN A 178 15.91 -43.70 -19.35
N LEU A 179 16.32 -43.50 -18.08
CA LEU A 179 17.58 -42.85 -17.70
C LEU A 179 18.73 -43.84 -17.50
N ASP A 180 18.47 -45.16 -17.43
CA ASP A 180 19.53 -46.14 -17.17
C ASP A 180 20.33 -46.47 -18.44
N ASN A 181 21.44 -45.76 -18.59
CA ASN A 181 22.44 -45.97 -19.64
C ASN A 181 23.55 -46.92 -19.16
N GLU A 182 23.17 -48.16 -18.79
CA GLU A 182 24.08 -49.21 -18.28
C GLU A 182 24.85 -48.81 -16.99
N GLN A 183 24.32 -47.88 -16.19
CA GLN A 183 24.97 -47.34 -14.99
C GLN A 183 23.96 -47.08 -13.87
N SER A 184 23.97 -47.98 -12.87
CA SER A 184 23.03 -48.03 -11.73
C SER A 184 22.62 -46.67 -11.17
N LEU A 185 21.30 -46.41 -11.20
CA LEU A 185 20.73 -45.10 -10.89
C LEU A 185 21.02 -44.62 -9.44
N PRO A 186 21.15 -43.30 -9.21
CA PRO A 186 21.50 -42.78 -7.89
C PRO A 186 20.38 -43.01 -6.87
N ALA A 187 20.70 -43.51 -5.67
CA ALA A 187 19.74 -43.82 -4.61
C ALA A 187 19.19 -42.58 -3.85
N LYS A 188 18.99 -41.48 -4.57
CA LYS A 188 18.37 -40.23 -4.11
C LYS A 188 17.42 -39.74 -5.19
N ILE A 189 16.16 -39.49 -4.85
CA ILE A 189 15.18 -38.80 -5.70
C ILE A 189 14.82 -37.47 -5.03
N HIS A 190 14.97 -36.35 -5.73
CA HIS A 190 14.43 -35.06 -5.30
C HIS A 190 13.21 -34.72 -6.16
N ILE A 191 12.11 -34.29 -5.55
CA ILE A 191 10.83 -34.06 -6.23
C ILE A 191 10.43 -32.59 -6.12
N PHE A 192 9.95 -32.00 -7.23
CA PHE A 192 9.46 -30.62 -7.27
C PHE A 192 8.17 -30.49 -8.12
N GLY A 193 7.51 -29.34 -8.05
CA GLY A 193 6.31 -29.02 -8.85
C GLY A 193 4.97 -29.52 -8.31
N LEU A 194 5.00 -30.58 -7.48
CA LEU A 194 3.89 -31.47 -7.08
C LEU A 194 2.61 -30.82 -6.47
N GLY A 195 2.58 -29.50 -6.27
CA GLY A 195 1.38 -28.74 -5.94
C GLY A 195 0.77 -29.14 -4.60
N GLN A 196 -0.47 -29.61 -4.61
CA GLN A 196 -1.19 -30.11 -3.44
C GLN A 196 -1.57 -31.61 -3.54
N ASP A 197 -1.00 -32.37 -4.49
CA ASP A 197 -1.32 -33.81 -4.64
C ASP A 197 -0.60 -34.67 -3.59
N THR A 198 -1.11 -34.63 -2.36
CA THR A 198 -0.63 -35.46 -1.25
C THR A 198 -0.80 -36.97 -1.53
N SER A 199 -1.71 -37.37 -2.41
CA SER A 199 -1.95 -38.78 -2.73
C SER A 199 -0.83 -39.38 -3.57
N LEU A 200 -0.35 -38.65 -4.57
CA LEU A 200 0.80 -39.07 -5.38
C LEU A 200 2.12 -38.97 -4.59
N ALA A 201 2.27 -37.98 -3.70
CA ALA A 201 3.39 -37.93 -2.75
C ALA A 201 3.43 -39.19 -1.88
N ASP A 202 2.30 -39.56 -1.26
CA ASP A 202 2.15 -40.73 -0.40
C ASP A 202 2.44 -42.04 -1.14
N GLN A 203 2.04 -42.16 -2.41
CA GLN A 203 2.33 -43.32 -3.25
C GLN A 203 3.83 -43.43 -3.53
N ILE A 204 4.46 -42.35 -4.00
CA ILE A 204 5.88 -42.33 -4.32
C ILE A 204 6.73 -42.59 -3.08
N GLN A 205 6.36 -42.05 -1.91
CA GLN A 205 7.12 -42.23 -0.67
C GLN A 205 6.97 -43.63 -0.04
N LYS A 206 5.95 -44.42 -0.43
CA LYS A 206 5.72 -45.79 0.06
C LYS A 206 6.24 -46.87 -0.89
N ASP A 207 6.51 -46.52 -2.15
CA ASP A 207 7.09 -47.45 -3.12
C ASP A 207 8.56 -47.77 -2.80
N ASP A 208 9.01 -48.97 -3.19
CA ASP A 208 10.39 -49.41 -3.00
C ASP A 208 11.25 -49.31 -4.27
N PHE A 209 10.63 -49.01 -5.42
CA PHE A 209 11.21 -48.89 -6.75
C PHE A 209 12.16 -50.04 -7.13
N LYS A 210 11.93 -51.28 -6.64
CA LYS A 210 12.79 -52.46 -6.90
C LYS A 210 13.07 -52.73 -8.38
N ASP A 211 12.13 -52.43 -9.26
CA ASP A 211 12.30 -52.63 -10.71
C ASP A 211 13.17 -51.53 -11.38
N VAL A 212 13.61 -50.51 -10.63
CA VAL A 212 14.24 -49.28 -11.15
C VAL A 212 15.58 -48.99 -10.47
N PHE A 213 15.70 -49.23 -9.16
CA PHE A 213 16.93 -48.99 -8.39
C PHE A 213 17.43 -50.26 -7.70
N VAL A 214 18.74 -50.45 -7.66
CA VAL A 214 19.43 -51.57 -6.99
C VAL A 214 19.23 -51.57 -5.47
N GLN A 215 18.88 -50.42 -4.91
CA GLN A 215 18.55 -50.20 -3.49
C GLN A 215 17.46 -49.12 -3.41
N GLN A 216 16.58 -49.18 -2.40
CA GLN A 216 15.46 -48.23 -2.27
C GLN A 216 15.99 -46.78 -2.21
N PRO A 217 15.50 -45.88 -3.07
CA PRO A 217 15.98 -44.50 -3.12
C PRO A 217 15.49 -43.67 -1.94
N LYS A 218 16.33 -42.80 -1.39
CA LYS A 218 15.89 -41.77 -0.45
C LYS A 218 15.14 -40.67 -1.21
N ILE A 219 13.89 -40.40 -0.82
CA ILE A 219 13.05 -39.37 -1.43
C ILE A 219 13.08 -38.08 -0.59
N GLU A 220 13.31 -36.93 -1.23
CA GLU A 220 13.20 -35.59 -0.65
C GLU A 220 12.29 -34.70 -1.53
N PHE A 221 11.53 -33.79 -0.92
CA PHE A 221 10.67 -32.84 -1.63
C PHE A 221 11.25 -31.42 -1.54
N ILE A 222 11.34 -30.74 -2.68
CA ILE A 222 11.73 -29.34 -2.82
C ILE A 222 10.46 -28.49 -2.83
N LYS A 223 10.37 -27.52 -1.90
CA LYS A 223 9.21 -26.61 -1.81
C LYS A 223 9.20 -25.60 -2.94
N ASP A 224 8.04 -25.08 -3.33
CA ASP A 224 7.92 -23.99 -4.33
C ASP A 224 8.83 -22.78 -4.02
N SER A 225 8.97 -22.44 -2.73
CA SER A 225 9.87 -21.35 -2.30
C SER A 225 11.36 -21.69 -2.47
N GLU A 226 11.77 -22.94 -2.25
CA GLU A 226 13.13 -23.41 -2.54
C GLU A 226 13.41 -23.50 -4.04
N LEU A 227 12.40 -23.89 -4.82
CA LEU A 227 12.46 -23.94 -6.28
C LEU A 227 12.70 -22.55 -6.86
N SER A 228 11.88 -21.56 -6.50
CA SER A 228 12.03 -20.17 -6.96
C SER A 228 13.30 -19.50 -6.41
N PHE A 229 13.73 -19.87 -5.20
CA PHE A 229 15.02 -19.47 -4.62
C PHE A 229 16.22 -20.06 -5.39
N SER A 230 16.15 -21.29 -5.90
CA SER A 230 17.24 -21.89 -6.69
C SER A 230 17.51 -21.11 -7.99
N VAL A 231 16.46 -20.54 -8.59
CA VAL A 231 16.53 -19.68 -9.79
C VAL A 231 17.13 -18.32 -9.43
N ALA A 232 16.70 -17.71 -8.32
CA ALA A 232 17.31 -16.47 -7.80
C ALA A 232 18.81 -16.65 -7.49
N ALA A 233 19.18 -17.76 -6.83
CA ALA A 233 20.57 -18.11 -6.54
C ALA A 233 21.41 -18.36 -7.80
N SER A 234 20.78 -18.76 -8.91
CA SER A 234 21.46 -18.90 -10.21
C SER A 234 21.85 -17.53 -10.76
N GLN A 235 20.90 -16.60 -10.88
CA GLN A 235 21.16 -15.22 -11.30
C GLN A 235 22.16 -14.51 -10.36
N ALA A 236 22.05 -14.74 -9.05
CA ALA A 236 23.00 -14.22 -8.08
C ALA A 236 24.44 -14.73 -8.29
N THR A 237 24.61 -15.99 -8.71
CA THR A 237 25.92 -16.55 -9.05
C THR A 237 26.52 -15.85 -10.27
N ASP A 238 25.71 -15.58 -11.28
CA ASP A 238 26.13 -14.87 -12.50
C ASP A 238 26.50 -13.40 -12.23
N ILE A 239 25.78 -12.73 -11.32
CA ILE A 239 26.05 -11.34 -10.90
C ILE A 239 27.31 -11.25 -10.03
N LEU A 240 27.48 -12.15 -9.04
CA LEU A 240 28.62 -12.15 -8.13
C LEU A 240 29.90 -12.75 -8.73
N GLY A 241 29.78 -13.55 -9.79
CA GLY A 241 30.88 -14.35 -10.35
C GLY A 241 31.35 -15.49 -9.44
N HIS A 242 30.63 -15.79 -8.36
CA HIS A 242 30.92 -16.85 -7.40
C HIS A 242 29.64 -17.32 -6.69
N GLU A 243 29.68 -18.47 -6.01
CA GLU A 243 28.49 -19.07 -5.39
C GLU A 243 28.02 -18.26 -4.15
N PRO A 244 26.75 -17.82 -4.09
CA PRO A 244 26.24 -16.96 -3.02
C PRO A 244 25.99 -17.72 -1.70
N GLN A 245 25.91 -16.98 -0.60
CA GLN A 245 25.48 -17.53 0.69
C GLN A 245 23.95 -17.74 0.71
N LEU A 246 23.50 -18.90 1.20
CA LEU A 246 22.08 -19.27 1.21
C LEU A 246 21.41 -18.99 2.56
N THR A 247 20.64 -17.90 2.68
CA THR A 247 19.93 -17.53 3.92
C THR A 247 18.43 -17.83 3.87
N LEU A 248 18.06 -19.11 3.95
CA LEU A 248 16.67 -19.52 4.14
C LEU A 248 16.24 -19.36 5.60
N LYS A 249 15.46 -18.32 5.92
CA LYS A 249 14.75 -18.23 7.20
C LYS A 249 13.66 -19.31 7.26
N SER A 250 13.90 -20.38 8.02
CA SER A 250 12.87 -21.38 8.33
C SER A 250 11.74 -20.73 9.13
N SER A 251 10.60 -20.50 8.48
CA SER A 251 9.37 -20.04 9.15
C SER A 251 8.76 -21.19 9.95
N THR A 252 9.32 -21.44 11.13
CA THR A 252 8.82 -22.44 12.08
C THR A 252 7.77 -21.80 12.99
N ILE A 253 6.62 -21.46 12.43
CA ILE A 253 5.38 -21.26 13.18
C ILE A 253 4.33 -22.18 12.55
N VAL A 254 3.77 -23.09 13.34
CA VAL A 254 2.60 -23.88 12.95
C VAL A 254 1.38 -23.27 13.65
N PRO A 255 0.66 -22.34 13.01
CA PRO A 255 -0.74 -22.15 13.34
C PRO A 255 -1.51 -23.39 12.88
N LYS A 256 -2.48 -23.80 13.69
CA LYS A 256 -3.39 -24.92 13.43
C LYS A 256 -4.13 -24.67 12.11
N ILE A 257 -4.15 -25.63 11.19
CA ILE A 257 -4.89 -25.50 9.92
C ILE A 257 -6.38 -25.30 10.22
N ALA A 258 -6.90 -24.14 9.82
CA ALA A 258 -8.31 -23.80 9.75
C ALA A 258 -8.49 -22.77 8.63
N ASP A 259 -9.23 -23.17 7.60
CA ASP A 259 -9.90 -22.40 6.55
C ASP A 259 -9.35 -20.98 6.21
N ILE A 260 -8.54 -20.92 5.16
CA ILE A 260 -8.66 -19.85 4.14
C ILE A 260 -8.98 -20.57 2.83
N GLY A 261 -10.26 -20.52 2.43
CA GLY A 261 -10.80 -21.36 1.37
C GLY A 261 -10.36 -20.96 -0.04
N SER A 262 -10.30 -21.96 -0.93
CA SER A 262 -10.26 -21.75 -2.38
C SER A 262 -11.52 -21.02 -2.83
N TYR A 263 -11.38 -19.92 -3.59
CA TYR A 263 -12.47 -19.42 -4.42
C TYR A 263 -12.57 -20.28 -5.69
N ASP A 264 -13.29 -21.40 -5.56
CA ASP A 264 -13.58 -22.31 -6.67
C ASP A 264 -14.73 -21.74 -7.52
N ILE A 265 -14.43 -21.33 -8.76
CA ILE A 265 -15.42 -20.77 -9.69
C ILE A 265 -16.06 -21.89 -10.49
N MET A 266 -16.88 -22.72 -9.83
CA MET A 266 -17.81 -23.62 -10.49
C MET A 266 -19.21 -23.01 -10.56
N GLN A 267 -19.85 -23.19 -11.72
CA GLN A 267 -21.12 -22.56 -12.06
C GLN A 267 -22.26 -22.97 -11.12
N LYS A 268 -22.96 -21.99 -10.55
CA LYS A 268 -24.30 -22.18 -10.03
C LYS A 268 -25.15 -20.93 -10.24
N THR A 269 -26.21 -21.06 -11.02
CA THR A 269 -27.19 -20.00 -11.29
C THR A 269 -27.82 -19.51 -9.98
N PRO A 270 -27.86 -18.20 -9.71
CA PRO A 270 -28.69 -17.65 -8.64
C PRO A 270 -30.16 -17.94 -8.93
N ILE A 271 -30.92 -18.33 -7.91
CA ILE A 271 -32.39 -18.33 -7.97
C ILE A 271 -32.82 -16.90 -7.64
N ALA A 272 -33.60 -16.28 -8.52
CA ALA A 272 -34.19 -14.97 -8.26
C ALA A 272 -35.33 -15.10 -7.25
N ASP A 273 -35.19 -14.47 -6.06
CA ASP A 273 -36.29 -14.06 -5.17
C ASP A 273 -35.79 -13.28 -3.93
N GLU A 274 -34.92 -12.27 -4.08
CA GLU A 274 -34.64 -11.32 -2.98
C GLU A 274 -34.25 -9.87 -3.40
N LEU A 275 -34.30 -9.55 -4.70
CA LEU A 275 -34.28 -8.17 -5.21
C LEU A 275 -35.42 -8.03 -6.23
N GLY A 276 -36.25 -7.01 -6.08
CA GLY A 276 -37.57 -6.88 -6.73
C GLY A 276 -37.54 -6.54 -8.22
N PHE A 277 -36.96 -7.43 -9.04
CA PHE A 277 -36.98 -7.34 -10.50
C PHE A 277 -37.78 -8.52 -11.07
N ILE A 278 -38.96 -8.23 -11.64
CA ILE A 278 -39.77 -9.22 -12.34
C ILE A 278 -39.27 -9.27 -13.79
N GLU A 279 -38.66 -10.38 -14.19
CA GLU A 279 -38.17 -10.58 -15.56
C GLU A 279 -39.35 -10.83 -16.51
N GLY A 280 -39.73 -9.82 -17.33
CA GLY A 280 -40.83 -10.00 -18.28
C GLY A 280 -41.41 -8.77 -19.00
N GLU A 281 -41.15 -7.53 -18.56
CA GLU A 281 -41.69 -6.32 -19.22
C GLU A 281 -40.58 -5.41 -19.79
N ASP A 282 -40.87 -4.84 -20.97
CA ASP A 282 -39.97 -4.00 -21.78
C ASP A 282 -40.12 -2.52 -21.39
N VAL A 283 -39.01 -1.78 -21.27
CA VAL A 283 -38.97 -0.47 -20.58
C VAL A 283 -38.78 0.70 -21.55
N LEU A 284 -39.65 0.81 -22.55
CA LEU A 284 -39.83 2.02 -23.38
C LEU A 284 -41.31 2.21 -23.78
N GLU A 285 -41.85 3.39 -23.42
CA GLU A 285 -43.26 3.83 -23.61
C GLU A 285 -44.28 2.97 -22.82
N ILE A 286 -45.24 3.49 -22.04
CA ILE A 286 -46.11 4.69 -22.06
C ILE A 286 -46.22 5.22 -20.60
N GLY A 287 -46.55 6.46 -20.21
CA GLY A 287 -46.98 7.68 -20.91
C GLY A 287 -48.19 8.33 -20.18
N ALA A 288 -48.01 9.54 -19.64
CA ALA A 288 -48.91 10.27 -18.71
C ALA A 288 -49.06 9.61 -17.30
N ASP A 289 -49.34 10.32 -16.20
CA ASP A 289 -49.72 11.75 -16.02
C ASP A 289 -49.13 12.32 -14.68
N PHE A 290 -49.50 13.56 -14.31
CA PHE A 290 -49.18 14.33 -13.07
C PHE A 290 -48.04 15.38 -13.09
N GLN A 291 -48.31 16.48 -13.77
CA GLN A 291 -48.25 17.87 -13.25
C GLN A 291 -47.28 18.21 -12.08
N GLY A 292 -46.05 18.61 -12.43
CA GLY A 292 -45.57 19.99 -12.26
C GLY A 292 -45.18 20.56 -10.88
N GLU A 293 -43.93 21.06 -10.78
CA GLU A 293 -43.71 22.47 -10.41
C GLU A 293 -42.47 23.07 -11.11
N LYS A 294 -42.24 24.38 -10.96
CA LYS A 294 -41.55 25.24 -11.97
C LYS A 294 -40.02 25.20 -11.94
N GLN A 295 -39.44 25.15 -13.13
CA GLN A 295 -38.04 25.48 -13.42
C GLN A 295 -37.86 27.01 -13.61
N PRO A 296 -36.80 27.63 -13.06
CA PRO A 296 -36.34 28.98 -13.46
C PRO A 296 -35.44 28.93 -14.71
N GLU A 297 -35.54 29.94 -15.57
CA GLU A 297 -34.72 30.08 -16.79
C GLU A 297 -33.26 30.49 -16.51
N PRO A 298 -32.30 30.16 -17.40
CA PRO A 298 -30.92 30.61 -17.29
C PRO A 298 -30.75 32.07 -17.74
N LEU A 299 -30.18 32.92 -16.89
CA LEU A 299 -29.81 34.29 -17.26
C LEU A 299 -28.47 34.34 -18.01
N THR A 300 -28.51 34.75 -19.28
CA THR A 300 -27.34 35.20 -20.04
C THR A 300 -26.95 36.63 -19.67
N ALA A 301 -25.66 36.89 -19.50
CA ALA A 301 -25.08 38.23 -19.39
C ALA A 301 -23.63 38.26 -19.92
N ASP A 302 -23.25 39.36 -20.56
CA ASP A 302 -22.03 39.52 -21.35
C ASP A 302 -20.91 40.30 -20.62
N ILE A 303 -19.65 39.91 -20.88
CA ILE A 303 -18.46 40.81 -21.03
C ILE A 303 -17.97 41.52 -19.72
N PRO A 304 -16.69 41.95 -19.55
CA PRO A 304 -15.58 42.06 -20.50
C PRO A 304 -14.26 41.32 -20.13
N SER A 305 -13.34 41.30 -21.10
CA SER A 305 -11.92 40.98 -20.91
C SER A 305 -11.16 42.08 -20.17
N SER A 306 -10.17 41.71 -19.35
CA SER A 306 -9.14 42.62 -18.83
C SER A 306 -7.73 42.01 -18.97
N LYS A 307 -6.70 42.85 -19.03
CA LYS A 307 -5.28 42.46 -19.20
C LYS A 307 -4.49 42.69 -17.91
N ALA A 308 -3.23 42.24 -17.91
CA ALA A 308 -2.18 42.44 -16.90
C ALA A 308 -2.38 41.62 -15.60
N ASN A 309 -1.34 41.03 -14.99
CA ASN A 309 0.07 40.83 -15.39
C ASN A 309 0.56 39.48 -14.86
N ILE A 310 1.37 38.75 -15.64
CA ILE A 310 2.17 37.62 -15.14
C ILE A 310 3.63 38.07 -15.14
N ALA A 311 4.24 38.15 -13.95
CA ALA A 311 5.64 38.50 -13.80
C ALA A 311 6.52 37.24 -13.92
N THR A 312 7.12 37.05 -15.09
CA THR A 312 8.12 35.99 -15.31
C THR A 312 9.31 36.20 -14.39
N ARG A 313 9.60 35.23 -13.51
CA ARG A 313 10.87 35.18 -12.79
C ARG A 313 11.88 34.39 -13.62
N GLN A 314 12.76 35.11 -14.30
CA GLN A 314 13.96 34.52 -14.88
C GLN A 314 14.91 34.10 -13.75
N VAL A 315 15.69 33.04 -13.99
CA VAL A 315 16.88 32.70 -13.22
C VAL A 315 18.04 32.87 -14.20
N ASP A 316 18.91 33.86 -13.95
CA ASP A 316 20.11 34.05 -14.76
C ASP A 316 21.17 33.00 -14.40
N GLU A 317 21.65 32.28 -15.41
CA GLU A 317 22.96 31.64 -15.37
C GLU A 317 24.03 32.73 -15.57
N ASN A 318 25.07 32.76 -14.74
CA ASN A 318 26.48 33.04 -15.09
C ASN A 318 27.30 33.39 -13.83
N PHE A 319 28.17 32.46 -13.38
CA PHE A 319 29.62 32.72 -13.33
C PHE A 319 30.38 31.41 -13.08
N GLU A 320 31.43 31.14 -13.88
CA GLU A 320 32.27 29.94 -13.78
C GLU A 320 33.75 30.31 -13.97
N HIS A 321 34.67 29.50 -13.41
CA HIS A 321 36.14 29.51 -13.60
C HIS A 321 36.89 30.76 -13.05
N GLN A 322 38.18 30.75 -12.68
CA GLN A 322 39.25 29.74 -12.44
C GLN A 322 40.29 30.40 -11.45
N ILE A 323 41.51 29.94 -11.07
CA ILE A 323 42.56 29.03 -11.60
C ILE A 323 43.16 28.15 -10.47
N GLN A 324 43.73 27.03 -10.89
CA GLN A 324 44.66 26.02 -10.33
C GLN A 324 45.68 26.30 -9.17
N ASP A 325 45.93 25.20 -8.43
CA ASP A 325 47.20 24.52 -8.07
C ASP A 325 48.33 25.06 -7.14
N GLU A 326 48.81 24.08 -6.33
CA GLU A 326 50.13 23.87 -5.69
C GLU A 326 50.56 24.53 -4.35
N MET A 327 51.55 23.85 -3.76
CA MET A 327 52.01 23.82 -2.34
C MET A 327 53.11 24.89 -2.04
N PRO A 328 53.58 25.16 -0.77
CA PRO A 328 53.96 24.12 0.22
C PRO A 328 54.04 24.45 1.75
N THR A 329 54.48 23.42 2.49
CA THR A 329 55.25 23.43 3.76
C THR A 329 54.56 23.67 5.12
N ALA A 330 54.53 22.57 5.88
CA ALA A 330 54.26 22.35 7.30
C ALA A 330 54.77 23.38 8.34
N GLY A 331 54.11 23.40 9.53
CA GLY A 331 54.54 24.22 10.67
C GLY A 331 53.85 24.02 12.04
N ASN A 332 53.71 22.79 12.54
CA ASN A 332 53.38 22.44 13.96
C ASN A 332 52.03 22.96 14.53
N LEU A 333 51.61 22.69 15.78
CA LEU A 333 51.33 21.46 16.58
C LEU A 333 50.16 21.88 17.53
N ILE A 334 49.24 21.06 18.04
CA ILE A 334 49.03 19.60 18.06
C ILE A 334 47.50 19.31 17.92
N LYS A 335 47.07 18.04 17.80
CA LYS A 335 45.64 17.66 17.67
C LYS A 335 44.90 17.54 19.01
N GLN A 336 43.57 17.64 18.95
CA GLN A 336 42.66 16.99 19.91
C GLN A 336 42.85 15.47 19.89
N ASP A 337 42.53 14.78 20.98
CA ASP A 337 42.44 13.31 20.97
C ASP A 337 41.15 12.80 21.66
N LYS A 338 40.80 11.54 21.38
CA LYS A 338 39.44 11.00 21.57
C LYS A 338 39.11 10.66 23.02
N VAL A 339 37.86 10.94 23.40
CA VAL A 339 37.23 10.31 24.57
C VAL A 339 36.95 8.83 24.28
N GLN A 340 37.47 7.93 25.12
CA GLN A 340 36.92 6.59 25.29
C GLN A 340 36.40 6.44 26.72
N THR A 341 35.29 5.72 26.87
CA THR A 341 34.61 5.50 28.14
C THR A 341 35.31 4.47 29.01
N LYS A 342 35.42 4.71 30.33
CA LYS A 342 35.53 3.63 31.31
C LYS A 342 35.06 4.04 32.71
N SER A 343 34.20 3.18 33.28
CA SER A 343 33.96 2.90 34.71
C SER A 343 34.32 3.98 35.75
N SER A 344 33.29 4.55 36.37
CA SER A 344 33.41 5.28 37.64
C SER A 344 33.82 4.37 38.80
N GLN A 345 34.92 4.71 39.48
CA GLN A 345 35.24 4.29 40.85
C GLN A 345 36.02 5.40 41.56
N GLY A 346 35.83 5.55 42.88
CA GLY A 346 36.87 6.13 43.75
C GLY A 346 36.90 7.65 43.98
N ILE A 347 35.77 8.32 44.26
CA ILE A 347 35.78 9.62 44.99
C ILE A 347 34.93 9.54 46.26
N ILE A 348 35.32 8.64 47.18
CA ILE A 348 34.90 8.67 48.60
C ILE A 348 36.15 8.48 49.47
N GLU A 349 37.20 9.28 49.24
CA GLU A 349 38.44 9.19 50.05
C GLU A 349 39.18 10.54 50.20
N GLN A 350 38.45 11.62 50.50
CA GLN A 350 39.09 12.92 50.81
C GLN A 350 38.33 13.86 51.76
N ILE A 351 37.48 13.31 52.65
CA ILE A 351 36.81 14.07 53.74
C ILE A 351 37.20 13.51 55.15
N THR A 352 37.99 12.42 55.19
CA THR A 352 38.38 11.72 56.43
C THR A 352 39.75 12.13 56.99
N THR A 353 40.48 13.02 56.33
CA THR A 353 41.80 13.52 56.77
C THR A 353 41.66 14.59 57.87
N LEU A 354 41.32 14.13 59.08
CA LEU A 354 41.20 14.92 60.32
C LEU A 354 42.56 15.45 60.86
N SER A 355 43.45 15.88 59.97
CA SER A 355 44.80 16.41 60.27
C SER A 355 44.78 17.74 61.05
N TRP A 356 43.62 18.37 61.20
CA TRP A 356 43.42 19.52 62.08
C TRP A 356 43.19 19.13 63.56
N MET A 357 42.79 17.88 63.86
CA MET A 357 42.62 17.41 65.25
C MET A 357 43.95 17.17 65.97
N SER A 358 45.02 16.81 65.26
CA SER A 358 46.34 16.55 65.87
C SER A 358 46.91 17.80 66.57
N LYS A 359 46.79 18.98 65.95
CA LYS A 359 47.18 20.27 66.53
C LYS A 359 46.27 20.74 67.68
N ILE A 360 45.07 20.17 67.83
CA ILE A 360 44.20 20.42 68.99
C ILE A 360 44.62 19.56 70.18
N LEU A 361 45.19 18.37 69.94
CA LEU A 361 45.53 17.42 71.01
C LEU A 361 46.71 17.85 71.89
N ASP A 362 47.75 18.48 71.35
CA ASP A 362 48.88 18.96 72.16
C ASP A 362 48.49 20.08 73.14
N LEU A 363 47.36 20.75 72.92
CA LEU A 363 46.81 21.77 73.81
C LEU A 363 46.18 21.17 75.09
N LEU A 364 46.04 19.84 75.21
CA LEU A 364 45.46 19.18 76.39
C LEU A 364 46.43 18.93 77.56
N LYS A 365 47.74 19.18 77.43
CA LYS A 365 48.73 19.00 78.52
C LYS A 365 48.70 20.11 79.59
N GLY A 366 47.51 20.57 79.97
CA GLY A 366 47.30 21.57 81.02
C GLY A 366 45.95 21.42 81.71
N ARG A 367 45.95 21.36 83.06
CA ARG A 367 44.77 21.09 83.90
C ARG A 367 43.62 22.11 83.77
N ASN A 368 43.86 23.24 83.10
CA ASN A 368 42.87 24.28 82.79
C ASN A 368 42.40 24.30 81.31
N ALA A 369 43.00 23.50 80.41
CA ALA A 369 42.71 23.53 78.98
C ALA A 369 41.36 22.88 78.62
N PHE A 370 40.99 21.79 79.32
CA PHE A 370 39.77 21.02 79.07
C PHE A 370 38.50 21.90 79.10
N LYS A 371 38.42 22.87 80.01
CA LYS A 371 37.32 23.85 80.07
C LYS A 371 37.27 24.75 78.84
N LYS A 372 38.42 25.22 78.34
CA LYS A 372 38.47 26.10 77.15
C LYS A 372 38.08 25.33 75.87
N ILE A 373 38.57 24.09 75.73
CA ILE A 373 38.25 23.21 74.59
C ILE A 373 36.77 22.81 74.59
N ALA A 374 36.19 22.50 75.75
CA ALA A 374 34.76 22.24 75.89
C ALA A 374 33.90 23.48 75.52
N ILE A 375 34.32 24.69 75.93
CA ILE A 375 33.65 25.93 75.55
C ILE A 375 33.75 26.19 74.03
N SER A 376 34.91 25.98 73.41
CA SER A 376 35.05 26.17 71.95
C SER A 376 34.26 25.15 71.14
N LEU A 377 34.22 23.87 71.58
CA LEU A 377 33.39 22.84 70.95
C LEU A 377 31.90 23.13 71.14
N GLY A 378 31.49 23.58 72.32
CA GLY A 378 30.11 24.03 72.58
C GLY A 378 29.71 25.23 71.70
N LEU A 379 30.60 26.20 71.53
CA LEU A 379 30.36 27.35 70.66
C LEU A 379 30.27 26.96 69.17
N ILE A 380 31.14 26.06 68.69
CA ILE A 380 31.09 25.52 67.32
C ILE A 380 29.82 24.70 67.10
N LEU A 381 29.39 23.89 68.10
CA LEU A 381 28.13 23.16 68.05
C LEU A 381 26.94 24.13 67.95
N VAL A 382 26.91 25.17 68.78
CA VAL A 382 25.86 26.21 68.74
C VAL A 382 25.85 26.97 67.42
N LEU A 383 27.02 27.36 66.89
CA LEU A 383 27.11 28.04 65.59
C LEU A 383 26.72 27.13 64.42
N SER A 384 27.05 25.83 64.48
CA SER A 384 26.63 24.83 63.49
C SER A 384 25.12 24.60 63.52
N LEU A 385 24.53 24.44 64.72
CA LEU A 385 23.08 24.35 64.91
C LEU A 385 22.35 25.63 64.47
N LEU A 386 22.92 26.81 64.73
CA LEU A 386 22.38 28.09 64.29
C LEU A 386 22.48 28.24 62.76
N GLY A 387 23.59 27.80 62.16
CA GLY A 387 23.75 27.74 60.71
C GLY A 387 22.74 26.80 60.05
N LEU A 388 22.59 25.57 60.56
CA LEU A 388 21.57 24.60 60.12
C LEU A 388 20.15 25.14 60.29
N PHE A 389 19.86 25.87 61.37
CA PHE A 389 18.58 26.53 61.59
C PHE A 389 18.30 27.64 60.55
N ILE A 390 19.31 28.46 60.23
CA ILE A 390 19.22 29.53 59.22
C ILE A 390 19.11 28.94 57.79
N LEU A 391 19.87 27.91 57.45
CA LEU A 391 19.76 27.21 56.17
C LEU A 391 18.40 26.52 56.04
N GLY A 392 17.93 25.82 57.08
CA GLY A 392 16.60 25.20 57.09
C GLY A 392 15.47 26.22 56.88
N LYS A 393 15.56 27.40 57.53
CA LYS A 393 14.59 28.51 57.37
C LYS A 393 14.65 29.21 56.01
N THR A 394 15.75 29.14 55.26
CA THR A 394 15.91 29.84 53.97
C THR A 394 15.78 28.93 52.75
N ILE A 395 16.15 27.65 52.86
CA ILE A 395 16.11 26.68 51.76
C ILE A 395 14.72 26.05 51.63
N ALA A 396 14.09 25.65 52.74
CA ALA A 396 12.88 24.81 52.72
C ALA A 396 11.71 25.42 51.91
N SER A 397 11.01 24.55 51.19
CA SER A 397 9.67 24.79 50.65
C SER A 397 8.62 24.05 51.48
N ALA A 398 7.36 24.47 51.35
CA ALA A 398 6.20 23.82 51.94
C ALA A 398 5.15 23.50 50.86
N GLU A 399 4.69 22.26 50.83
CA GLU A 399 3.49 21.85 50.09
C GLU A 399 2.32 21.78 51.07
N VAL A 400 1.31 22.59 50.84
CA VAL A 400 0.08 22.68 51.63
C VAL A 400 -0.99 21.86 50.91
N VAL A 401 -1.25 20.66 51.43
CA VAL A 401 -2.23 19.72 50.88
C VAL A 401 -3.57 19.93 51.59
N ILE A 402 -4.53 20.54 50.90
CA ILE A 402 -5.88 20.82 51.38
C ILE A 402 -6.77 19.64 50.99
N LYS A 403 -7.33 18.94 51.98
CA LYS A 403 -8.29 17.85 51.76
C LYS A 403 -9.72 18.36 51.88
N ILE A 404 -10.53 18.12 50.85
CA ILE A 404 -11.90 18.64 50.75
C ILE A 404 -12.92 17.50 50.63
N SER A 405 -14.17 17.77 51.02
CA SER A 405 -15.30 16.91 50.69
C SER A 405 -15.81 17.25 49.28
N ALA A 406 -15.12 16.76 48.26
CA ALA A 406 -15.40 17.13 46.87
C ALA A 406 -16.83 16.76 46.46
N GLN A 407 -17.61 17.76 46.05
CA GLN A 407 -18.91 17.55 45.44
C GLN A 407 -18.71 17.39 43.94
N SER A 408 -19.02 16.21 43.40
CA SER A 408 -19.00 15.99 41.95
C SER A 408 -20.40 16.17 41.35
N LYS A 409 -20.44 16.59 40.09
CA LYS A 409 -21.65 16.64 39.28
C LYS A 409 -21.34 16.15 37.87
N ASP A 410 -22.17 15.21 37.40
CA ASP A 410 -22.18 14.78 36.01
C ASP A 410 -23.09 15.71 35.21
N ASP A 411 -22.66 16.10 34.01
CA ASP A 411 -23.49 16.83 33.04
C ASP A 411 -23.18 16.37 31.60
N ASN A 412 -24.03 16.72 30.65
CA ASN A 412 -23.83 16.42 29.23
C ASN A 412 -23.20 17.63 28.52
N PHE A 413 -22.59 17.41 27.35
CA PHE A 413 -22.09 18.49 26.50
C PHE A 413 -22.38 18.25 25.02
N ASP A 414 -22.42 19.35 24.26
CA ASP A 414 -22.58 19.43 22.82
C ASP A 414 -21.74 20.65 22.36
N VAL A 415 -20.66 20.43 21.60
CA VAL A 415 -19.61 21.42 21.32
C VAL A 415 -19.16 21.33 19.87
N ASP A 416 -19.09 22.46 19.15
CA ASP A 416 -18.57 22.50 17.78
C ASP A 416 -17.04 22.73 17.74
N VAL A 417 -16.36 21.99 16.88
CA VAL A 417 -14.92 22.12 16.58
C VAL A 417 -14.77 22.74 15.20
N LEU A 418 -14.31 23.99 15.11
CA LEU A 418 -14.20 24.72 13.85
C LEU A 418 -12.77 24.72 13.29
N VAL A 419 -12.59 24.23 12.06
CA VAL A 419 -11.27 24.18 11.41
C VAL A 419 -10.78 25.58 11.06
N GLY A 420 -9.66 26.01 11.65
CA GLY A 420 -9.07 27.33 11.41
C GLY A 420 -9.84 28.51 12.02
N GLY A 421 -10.88 28.24 12.83
CA GLY A 421 -11.56 29.26 13.64
C GLY A 421 -10.79 29.60 14.93
N SER A 422 -11.18 30.68 15.59
CA SER A 422 -10.83 30.94 16.99
C SER A 422 -11.89 30.30 17.92
N PRO A 423 -11.55 29.89 19.14
CA PRO A 423 -12.54 29.42 20.12
C PRO A 423 -13.55 30.52 20.45
N ASP A 424 -14.81 30.13 20.64
CA ASP A 424 -15.86 30.99 21.19
C ASP A 424 -16.71 30.19 22.18
N PHE A 425 -16.25 30.22 23.43
CA PHE A 425 -16.92 29.57 24.55
C PHE A 425 -18.31 30.16 24.86
N SER A 426 -18.72 31.27 24.22
CA SER A 426 -20.08 31.84 24.35
C SER A 426 -21.08 31.22 23.36
N LYS A 427 -20.61 30.35 22.46
CA LYS A 427 -21.41 29.60 21.48
C LYS A 427 -21.10 28.10 21.51
N ASP A 428 -20.43 27.62 22.55
CA ASP A 428 -19.93 26.26 22.71
C ASP A 428 -19.00 25.82 21.55
N GLN A 429 -18.03 26.68 21.17
CA GLN A 429 -17.11 26.45 20.05
C GLN A 429 -15.63 26.41 20.46
N ILE A 430 -14.89 25.40 19.98
CA ILE A 430 -13.43 25.29 20.11
C ILE A 430 -12.73 25.25 18.74
N ALA A 431 -11.45 25.60 18.73
CA ALA A 431 -10.63 25.55 17.51
C ALA A 431 -10.20 24.12 17.18
N GLY A 432 -10.24 23.77 15.89
CA GLY A 432 -9.69 22.53 15.35
C GLY A 432 -8.68 22.78 14.23
N ARG A 433 -7.87 21.76 13.93
CA ARG A 433 -6.98 21.72 12.76
C ARG A 433 -7.25 20.47 11.93
N LYS A 434 -7.09 20.58 10.61
CA LYS A 434 -7.08 19.43 9.70
C LYS A 434 -5.70 18.78 9.73
N VAL A 435 -5.62 17.46 9.68
CA VAL A 435 -4.38 16.68 9.51
C VAL A 435 -4.61 15.64 8.41
N GLU A 436 -3.60 15.45 7.56
CA GLU A 436 -3.69 14.65 6.34
C GLU A 436 -2.57 13.60 6.28
N GLY A 437 -2.98 12.33 6.18
CA GLY A 437 -2.14 11.19 5.82
C GLY A 437 -2.29 10.88 4.34
N GLU A 438 -1.24 10.42 3.67
CA GLU A 438 -1.26 10.16 2.23
C GLU A 438 -0.60 8.84 1.88
N ALA A 439 -1.18 8.14 0.91
CA ALA A 439 -0.57 6.99 0.27
C ALA A 439 -0.64 7.15 -1.25
N GLN A 440 0.49 6.97 -1.92
CA GLN A 440 0.59 6.90 -3.36
C GLN A 440 0.95 5.47 -3.78
N GLY A 441 0.48 5.07 -4.95
CA GLY A 441 0.85 3.79 -5.54
C GLY A 441 0.48 3.72 -7.02
N THR A 442 1.07 2.74 -7.69
CA THR A 442 0.71 2.37 -9.05
C THR A 442 0.28 0.90 -9.07
N ARG A 443 -0.58 0.51 -10.02
CA ARG A 443 -0.96 -0.89 -10.24
C ARG A 443 -1.28 -1.11 -11.71
N LYS A 444 -0.99 -2.32 -12.19
CA LYS A 444 -1.25 -2.75 -13.57
C LYS A 444 -2.48 -3.66 -13.63
N ALA A 445 -3.19 -3.66 -14.74
CA ALA A 445 -4.19 -4.68 -15.07
C ALA A 445 -4.11 -5.01 -16.57
N VAL A 446 -4.22 -6.30 -16.91
CA VAL A 446 -4.38 -6.73 -18.31
C VAL A 446 -5.74 -6.28 -18.80
N ALA A 447 -5.80 -5.63 -19.96
CA ALA A 447 -7.06 -5.24 -20.59
C ALA A 447 -7.79 -6.50 -21.08
N THR A 448 -9.09 -6.61 -20.79
CA THR A 448 -9.93 -7.78 -21.17
C THR A 448 -10.97 -7.44 -22.22
N GLY A 449 -11.27 -6.15 -22.42
CA GLY A 449 -12.16 -5.68 -23.47
C GLY A 449 -11.70 -6.09 -24.87
N LYS A 450 -12.67 -6.41 -25.74
CA LYS A 450 -12.43 -6.76 -27.15
C LYS A 450 -13.22 -5.83 -28.06
N LYS A 451 -12.61 -5.41 -29.17
CA LYS A 451 -13.23 -4.57 -30.19
C LYS A 451 -12.84 -5.04 -31.58
N LYS A 452 -13.81 -5.16 -32.48
CA LYS A 452 -13.54 -5.28 -33.91
C LYS A 452 -13.17 -3.90 -34.46
N VAL A 453 -12.04 -3.82 -35.16
CA VAL A 453 -11.62 -2.62 -35.89
C VAL A 453 -11.07 -3.01 -37.26
N GLY A 454 -11.21 -2.15 -38.25
CA GLY A 454 -10.86 -2.42 -39.63
C GLY A 454 -11.44 -1.36 -40.55
N GLU A 455 -11.38 -1.61 -41.85
CA GLU A 455 -12.00 -0.79 -42.88
C GLU A 455 -13.41 -1.27 -43.25
N TYR A 456 -14.26 -0.33 -43.68
CA TYR A 456 -15.61 -0.62 -44.14
C TYR A 456 -15.59 -0.95 -45.63
N ALA A 457 -16.24 -2.04 -46.05
CA ALA A 457 -16.37 -2.33 -47.48
C ALA A 457 -17.19 -1.24 -48.19
N LYS A 458 -16.74 -0.83 -49.37
CA LYS A 458 -17.38 0.22 -50.18
C LYS A 458 -17.64 -0.23 -51.60
N GLY A 459 -18.63 0.41 -52.21
CA GLY A 459 -18.96 0.22 -53.61
C GLY A 459 -20.07 1.15 -54.08
N GLN A 460 -20.73 0.78 -55.16
CA GLN A 460 -21.78 1.56 -55.80
C GLN A 460 -22.99 0.67 -56.11
N VAL A 461 -24.19 1.17 -55.84
CA VAL A 461 -25.46 0.54 -56.24
C VAL A 461 -26.20 1.44 -57.22
N THR A 462 -26.85 0.81 -58.20
CA THR A 462 -27.90 1.43 -59.00
C THR A 462 -29.21 1.25 -58.25
N VAL A 463 -29.87 2.36 -57.91
CA VAL A 463 -31.21 2.38 -57.33
C VAL A 463 -32.25 2.42 -58.45
N PHE A 464 -33.28 1.57 -58.33
CA PHE A 464 -34.41 1.48 -59.24
C PHE A 464 -35.68 1.99 -58.58
N ASN A 465 -36.33 2.96 -59.23
CA ASN A 465 -37.63 3.48 -58.86
C ASN A 465 -38.69 3.00 -59.86
N TRP A 466 -39.62 2.17 -59.40
CA TRP A 466 -40.69 1.60 -60.22
C TRP A 466 -41.97 2.45 -60.22
N THR A 467 -42.02 3.54 -59.44
CA THR A 467 -43.19 4.42 -59.30
C THR A 467 -43.31 5.42 -60.46
N GLY A 468 -44.47 6.08 -60.57
CA GLY A 468 -44.73 7.12 -61.59
C GLY A 468 -44.16 8.51 -61.26
N SER A 469 -43.37 8.64 -60.19
CA SER A 469 -42.86 9.92 -59.65
C SER A 469 -41.38 9.80 -59.27
N PRO A 470 -40.56 10.86 -59.42
CA PRO A 470 -39.21 10.88 -58.86
C PRO A 470 -39.20 10.62 -57.35
N LYS A 471 -38.13 10.00 -56.86
CA LYS A 471 -37.93 9.66 -55.45
C LYS A 471 -36.52 10.05 -55.01
N ASN A 472 -36.46 10.95 -54.03
CA ASN A 472 -35.23 11.29 -53.33
C ASN A 472 -34.94 10.29 -52.19
N PHE A 473 -33.69 9.86 -52.09
CA PHE A 473 -33.14 8.98 -51.06
C PHE A 473 -32.00 9.72 -50.33
N PRO A 474 -32.16 10.07 -49.05
CA PRO A 474 -31.14 10.82 -48.32
C PRO A 474 -29.89 9.97 -48.03
N LYS A 475 -28.74 10.65 -47.87
CA LYS A 475 -27.55 10.10 -47.22
C LYS A 475 -27.93 9.37 -45.92
N GLY A 476 -27.38 8.18 -45.71
CA GLY A 476 -27.72 7.32 -44.57
C GLY A 476 -28.96 6.44 -44.75
N THR A 477 -29.63 6.47 -45.92
CA THR A 477 -30.61 5.42 -46.31
C THR A 477 -29.95 4.05 -46.17
N GLU A 478 -30.64 3.07 -45.58
CA GLU A 478 -30.10 1.74 -45.31
C GLU A 478 -30.64 0.72 -46.32
N ILE A 479 -29.74 -0.08 -46.88
CA ILE A 479 -30.06 -1.21 -47.73
C ILE A 479 -29.49 -2.51 -47.15
N ILE A 480 -30.17 -3.62 -47.39
CA ILE A 480 -29.81 -4.94 -46.87
C ILE A 480 -29.62 -5.90 -48.04
N SER A 481 -28.50 -6.61 -48.07
CA SER A 481 -28.25 -7.67 -49.06
C SER A 481 -29.13 -8.91 -48.81
N LYS A 482 -29.20 -9.81 -49.79
CA LYS A 482 -29.77 -11.16 -49.62
C LYS A 482 -29.09 -12.01 -48.52
N SER A 483 -27.90 -11.62 -48.06
CA SER A 483 -27.19 -12.25 -46.92
C SER A 483 -27.44 -11.55 -45.57
N GLY A 484 -28.32 -10.54 -45.52
CA GLY A 484 -28.64 -9.78 -44.30
C GLY A 484 -27.65 -8.66 -43.96
N LEU A 485 -26.61 -8.46 -44.77
CA LEU A 485 -25.56 -7.47 -44.53
C LEU A 485 -26.04 -6.05 -44.89
N LYS A 486 -25.79 -5.10 -43.99
CA LYS A 486 -26.32 -3.74 -44.06
C LYS A 486 -25.31 -2.74 -44.62
N PHE A 487 -25.78 -1.92 -45.56
CA PHE A 487 -25.00 -0.83 -46.16
C PHE A 487 -25.79 0.48 -46.08
N THR A 488 -25.08 1.60 -46.08
CA THR A 488 -25.66 2.94 -45.98
C THR A 488 -25.19 3.85 -47.11
N PHE A 489 -26.08 4.70 -47.61
CA PHE A 489 -25.76 5.63 -48.70
C PHE A 489 -24.76 6.70 -48.23
N GLU A 490 -23.65 6.87 -48.94
CA GLU A 490 -22.66 7.92 -48.65
C GLU A 490 -23.16 9.31 -49.06
N ASP A 491 -24.10 9.40 -50.00
CA ASP A 491 -24.62 10.65 -50.57
C ASP A 491 -26.15 10.61 -50.71
N THR A 492 -26.78 11.77 -50.93
CA THR A 492 -28.21 11.90 -51.26
C THR A 492 -28.40 11.76 -52.77
N VAL A 493 -29.38 10.96 -53.22
CA VAL A 493 -29.60 10.66 -54.64
C VAL A 493 -31.10 10.71 -55.00
N GLU A 494 -31.43 11.25 -56.18
CA GLU A 494 -32.80 11.19 -56.73
C GLU A 494 -32.88 10.19 -57.88
N ALA A 495 -33.72 9.15 -57.73
CA ALA A 495 -34.08 8.26 -58.83
C ALA A 495 -35.35 8.80 -59.52
N THR A 496 -35.27 9.01 -60.83
CA THR A 496 -36.36 9.52 -61.67
C THR A 496 -37.60 8.60 -61.66
N SER A 497 -38.72 9.07 -62.22
CA SER A 497 -39.93 8.24 -62.39
C SER A 497 -39.72 7.12 -63.41
N ALA A 498 -40.32 5.94 -63.18
CA ALA A 498 -40.38 4.88 -64.18
C ALA A 498 -41.12 5.33 -65.45
N SER A 499 -40.63 4.90 -66.61
CA SER A 499 -41.24 5.13 -67.92
C SER A 499 -41.92 3.86 -68.44
N ALA A 500 -43.03 4.03 -69.16
CA ALA A 500 -43.78 2.93 -69.77
C ALA A 500 -43.81 3.10 -71.30
N PRO A 501 -42.74 2.69 -72.03
CA PRO A 501 -42.68 2.82 -73.49
C PRO A 501 -43.74 1.98 -74.23
N SER A 502 -44.30 0.94 -73.60
CA SER A 502 -45.43 0.18 -74.13
C SER A 502 -46.35 -0.34 -73.02
N ALA A 503 -47.50 -0.91 -73.39
CA ALA A 503 -48.43 -1.53 -72.44
C ALA A 503 -47.90 -2.84 -71.81
N SER A 504 -46.73 -3.33 -72.23
CA SER A 504 -46.11 -4.58 -71.75
C SER A 504 -44.68 -4.38 -71.23
N GLU A 505 -44.16 -3.15 -71.21
CA GLU A 505 -42.76 -2.85 -70.91
C GLU A 505 -42.66 -1.59 -70.06
N ARG A 506 -41.95 -1.69 -68.93
CA ARG A 506 -41.77 -0.60 -67.97
C ARG A 506 -40.30 -0.53 -67.55
N ASN A 507 -39.64 0.58 -67.88
CA ASN A 507 -38.27 0.84 -67.50
C ASN A 507 -38.25 1.64 -66.19
N PRO A 508 -37.63 1.15 -65.11
CA PRO A 508 -37.52 1.90 -63.86
C PRO A 508 -36.67 3.16 -64.08
N GLY A 509 -36.94 4.21 -63.30
CA GLY A 509 -35.99 5.31 -63.18
C GLY A 509 -34.76 4.81 -62.42
N LYS A 510 -33.56 5.13 -62.93
CA LYS A 510 -32.29 4.73 -62.35
C LYS A 510 -31.58 5.93 -61.72
N ALA A 511 -30.82 5.69 -60.65
CA ALA A 511 -29.74 6.58 -60.22
C ALA A 511 -28.69 5.80 -59.43
N ASP A 512 -27.40 6.12 -59.63
CA ASP A 512 -26.30 5.41 -58.98
C ASP A 512 -25.80 6.17 -57.75
N VAL A 513 -25.50 5.44 -56.67
CA VAL A 513 -25.05 6.03 -55.40
C VAL A 513 -23.98 5.16 -54.74
N LYS A 514 -23.03 5.81 -54.08
CA LYS A 514 -22.00 5.12 -53.28
C LYS A 514 -22.58 4.62 -51.98
N VAL A 515 -22.12 3.45 -51.55
CA VAL A 515 -22.51 2.85 -50.28
C VAL A 515 -21.28 2.41 -49.49
N SER A 516 -21.39 2.52 -48.16
CA SER A 516 -20.43 1.98 -47.20
C SER A 516 -21.14 0.94 -46.34
N ALA A 517 -20.45 -0.15 -46.00
CA ALA A 517 -20.89 -1.11 -45.00
C ALA A 517 -21.23 -0.42 -43.67
N LYS A 518 -22.19 -0.98 -42.93
CA LYS A 518 -22.59 -0.47 -41.61
C LYS A 518 -21.63 -0.90 -40.50
N GLU A 519 -20.91 -2.00 -40.71
CA GLU A 519 -19.90 -2.56 -39.82
C GLU A 519 -18.62 -2.85 -40.64
N VAL A 520 -17.51 -3.04 -39.96
CA VAL A 520 -16.25 -3.48 -40.57
C VAL A 520 -16.29 -4.99 -40.83
N GLY A 521 -15.45 -5.50 -41.73
CA GLY A 521 -15.27 -6.94 -41.94
C GLY A 521 -15.25 -7.40 -43.40
N PRO A 522 -14.60 -8.54 -43.69
CA PRO A 522 -14.44 -9.05 -45.04
C PRO A 522 -15.75 -9.57 -45.66
N ASP A 523 -16.74 -9.97 -44.84
CA ASP A 523 -18.03 -10.47 -45.29
C ASP A 523 -18.82 -9.43 -46.10
N TYR A 524 -18.58 -8.14 -45.84
CA TYR A 524 -19.18 -7.02 -46.57
C TYR A 524 -18.58 -6.80 -47.98
N ASN A 525 -17.51 -7.53 -48.36
CA ASN A 525 -16.95 -7.51 -49.73
C ASN A 525 -17.80 -8.38 -50.70
N LEU A 526 -18.98 -7.87 -51.04
CA LEU A 526 -19.92 -8.55 -51.92
C LEU A 526 -19.42 -8.62 -53.38
N GLY A 527 -19.68 -9.74 -54.05
CA GLY A 527 -19.49 -9.86 -55.51
C GLY A 527 -20.39 -8.91 -56.29
N ALA A 528 -20.19 -8.82 -57.61
CA ALA A 528 -21.09 -8.06 -58.49
C ALA A 528 -22.48 -8.71 -58.64
N ASN A 529 -23.45 -7.95 -59.11
CA ASN A 529 -24.83 -8.36 -59.41
C ASN A 529 -25.57 -9.00 -58.22
N GLN A 530 -25.42 -8.41 -57.03
CA GLN A 530 -26.23 -8.71 -55.85
C GLN A 530 -27.37 -7.70 -55.73
N ASP A 531 -28.55 -8.18 -55.36
CA ASP A 531 -29.71 -7.32 -55.11
C ASP A 531 -29.83 -6.98 -53.62
N PHE A 532 -30.35 -5.79 -53.36
CA PHE A 532 -30.55 -5.22 -52.04
C PHE A 532 -31.99 -4.70 -51.91
N VAL A 533 -32.56 -4.89 -50.71
CA VAL A 533 -33.84 -4.32 -50.30
C VAL A 533 -33.62 -3.10 -49.39
N PHE A 534 -34.56 -2.17 -49.34
CA PHE A 534 -34.47 -0.98 -48.49
C PHE A 534 -35.04 -1.24 -47.09
N SER A 535 -34.34 -0.82 -46.03
CA SER A 535 -34.86 -0.93 -44.66
C SER A 535 -36.03 0.02 -44.38
N GLN A 536 -36.19 1.07 -45.19
CA GLN A 536 -37.21 2.13 -45.00
C GLN A 536 -38.26 2.21 -46.12
N PHE A 537 -38.16 1.41 -47.18
CA PHE A 537 -39.03 1.52 -48.36
C PHE A 537 -39.43 0.14 -48.91
N ASP A 538 -40.65 0.05 -49.44
CA ASP A 538 -41.25 -1.17 -49.97
C ASP A 538 -40.55 -1.68 -51.25
N GLU A 539 -40.16 -2.95 -51.24
CA GLU A 539 -39.43 -3.65 -52.31
C GLU A 539 -40.21 -3.74 -53.63
N LEU A 540 -41.55 -3.64 -53.59
CA LEU A 540 -42.41 -3.62 -54.78
C LEU A 540 -42.31 -2.29 -55.55
N PHE A 541 -41.80 -1.23 -54.92
CA PHE A 541 -41.66 0.10 -55.51
C PHE A 541 -40.21 0.53 -55.69
N TYR A 542 -39.29 0.03 -54.85
CA TYR A 542 -37.88 0.43 -54.87
C TYR A 542 -36.96 -0.76 -54.62
N SER A 543 -35.97 -0.96 -55.49
CA SER A 543 -34.92 -1.96 -55.34
C SER A 543 -33.55 -1.38 -55.66
N ALA A 544 -32.46 -2.05 -55.29
CA ALA A 544 -31.11 -1.66 -55.69
C ALA A 544 -30.26 -2.89 -56.04
N THR A 545 -29.31 -2.75 -56.95
CA THR A 545 -28.37 -3.81 -57.36
C THR A 545 -26.98 -3.20 -57.57
N ASN A 546 -25.90 -3.92 -57.24
CA ASN A 546 -24.54 -3.45 -57.55
C ASN A 546 -24.02 -4.01 -58.88
N GLU A 547 -23.66 -3.14 -59.84
CA GLU A 547 -23.04 -3.59 -61.09
C GLU A 547 -21.56 -3.97 -60.90
N THR A 548 -20.89 -3.47 -59.85
CA THR A 548 -19.50 -3.77 -59.49
C THR A 548 -19.37 -4.36 -58.08
N ALA A 549 -18.39 -5.23 -57.88
CA ALA A 549 -18.12 -5.84 -56.58
C ALA A 549 -17.72 -4.79 -55.52
N PHE A 550 -18.17 -4.98 -54.29
CA PHE A 550 -17.76 -4.19 -53.13
C PHE A 550 -16.40 -4.69 -52.63
N SER A 551 -15.58 -3.78 -52.13
CA SER A 551 -14.21 -4.10 -51.68
C SER A 551 -13.74 -3.15 -50.59
N GLY A 552 -12.62 -3.50 -49.94
CA GLY A 552 -11.99 -2.70 -48.90
C GLY A 552 -12.48 -3.00 -47.47
N GLY A 553 -13.39 -3.96 -47.28
CA GLY A 553 -13.77 -4.42 -45.95
C GLY A 553 -12.71 -5.36 -45.36
N ASP A 554 -12.25 -5.09 -44.15
CA ASP A 554 -11.43 -6.00 -43.35
C ASP A 554 -11.80 -5.94 -41.86
N GLU A 555 -11.31 -6.88 -41.07
CA GLU A 555 -11.37 -6.77 -39.61
C GLU A 555 -10.13 -7.39 -38.95
N LYS A 556 -9.71 -6.76 -37.83
CA LYS A 556 -8.93 -7.39 -36.77
C LYS A 556 -9.70 -7.27 -35.45
N GLU A 557 -9.65 -8.31 -34.63
CA GLU A 557 -10.01 -8.18 -33.22
C GLU A 557 -8.82 -7.57 -32.47
N VAL A 558 -9.07 -6.54 -31.66
CA VAL A 558 -8.06 -5.92 -30.80
C VAL A 558 -8.52 -5.90 -29.35
N THR A 559 -7.55 -6.03 -28.44
CA THR A 559 -7.77 -5.81 -27.01
C THR A 559 -7.85 -4.31 -26.74
N ILE A 560 -8.84 -3.90 -25.95
CA ILE A 560 -9.07 -2.52 -25.55
C ILE A 560 -9.26 -2.39 -24.04
N ALA A 561 -8.90 -1.24 -23.48
CA ALA A 561 -9.22 -0.91 -22.09
C ALA A 561 -10.75 -0.75 -21.91
N SER A 562 -11.40 -1.75 -21.31
CA SER A 562 -12.84 -1.71 -21.06
C SER A 562 -13.20 -0.85 -19.85
N ARG A 563 -14.50 -0.56 -19.68
CA ARG A 563 -15.00 0.13 -18.50
C ARG A 563 -14.73 -0.67 -17.22
N ASP A 564 -14.84 -1.99 -17.29
CA ASP A 564 -14.73 -2.87 -16.13
C ASP A 564 -13.27 -3.06 -15.73
N ASP A 565 -12.34 -3.18 -16.69
CA ASP A 565 -10.90 -3.18 -16.41
C ASP A 565 -10.49 -1.91 -15.63
N LEU A 566 -10.93 -0.74 -16.10
CA LEU A 566 -10.65 0.57 -15.48
C LEU A 566 -11.28 0.68 -14.08
N ASN A 567 -12.54 0.25 -13.91
CA ASN A 567 -13.23 0.28 -12.62
C ASN A 567 -12.57 -0.66 -11.60
N ASN A 568 -12.32 -1.91 -12.00
CA ASN A 568 -11.74 -2.94 -11.14
C ASN A 568 -10.32 -2.59 -10.70
N LEU A 569 -9.49 -2.05 -11.62
CA LEU A 569 -8.15 -1.55 -11.30
C LEU A 569 -8.21 -0.38 -10.31
N GLN A 570 -9.15 0.56 -10.49
CA GLN A 570 -9.35 1.69 -9.57
C GLN A 570 -9.75 1.22 -8.17
N GLU A 571 -10.75 0.35 -8.06
CA GLU A 571 -11.23 -0.14 -6.76
C GLU A 571 -10.15 -0.97 -6.05
N SER A 572 -9.48 -1.86 -6.78
CA SER A 572 -8.39 -2.69 -6.27
C SER A 572 -7.25 -1.86 -5.66
N LEU A 573 -6.76 -0.83 -6.37
CA LEU A 573 -5.68 0.04 -5.87
C LEU A 573 -6.16 1.04 -4.81
N HIS A 574 -7.39 1.55 -4.92
CA HIS A 574 -7.98 2.42 -3.90
C HIS A 574 -8.10 1.70 -2.55
N ASN A 575 -8.57 0.45 -2.55
CA ASN A 575 -8.76 -0.32 -1.33
C ASN A 575 -7.43 -0.63 -0.62
N SER A 576 -6.35 -0.93 -1.35
CA SER A 576 -5.02 -1.12 -0.73
C SER A 576 -4.39 0.20 -0.24
N LEU A 577 -4.48 1.29 -0.99
CA LEU A 577 -3.93 2.59 -0.55
C LEU A 577 -4.73 3.24 0.59
N LYS A 578 -6.03 2.93 0.71
CA LYS A 578 -6.89 3.46 1.78
C LYS A 578 -6.35 3.13 3.18
N GLU A 579 -5.99 1.87 3.42
CA GLU A 579 -5.45 1.46 4.73
C GLU A 579 -4.08 2.10 5.00
N THR A 580 -3.22 2.16 3.99
CA THR A 580 -1.91 2.84 4.07
C THR A 580 -2.04 4.32 4.42
N ALA A 581 -2.96 5.05 3.78
CA ALA A 581 -3.19 6.48 4.04
C ALA A 581 -3.75 6.73 5.46
N VAL A 582 -4.65 5.85 5.93
CA VAL A 582 -5.17 5.91 7.31
C VAL A 582 -4.06 5.62 8.32
N ASN A 583 -3.16 4.67 8.04
CA ASN A 583 -2.03 4.37 8.93
C ASN A 583 -0.99 5.51 8.96
N ASP A 584 -0.68 6.15 7.83
CA ASP A 584 0.15 7.38 7.80
C ASP A 584 -0.50 8.53 8.59
N LEU A 585 -1.82 8.74 8.44
CA LEU A 585 -2.57 9.71 9.23
C LEU A 585 -2.46 9.41 10.73
N LYS A 586 -2.67 8.15 11.16
CA LYS A 586 -2.56 7.74 12.57
C LYS A 586 -1.15 7.93 13.12
N ASN A 587 -0.11 7.68 12.33
CA ASN A 587 1.29 7.95 12.70
C ASN A 587 1.54 9.46 12.89
N LYS A 588 1.02 10.31 11.99
CA LYS A 588 1.08 11.78 12.10
C LYS A 588 0.27 12.34 13.28
N LEU A 589 -0.69 11.57 13.80
CA LEU A 589 -1.55 11.94 14.93
C LEU A 589 -1.08 11.38 16.28
N ALA A 590 0.06 10.70 16.35
CA ALA A 590 0.60 10.13 17.58
C ALA A 590 0.66 11.19 18.72
N GLY A 591 -0.08 10.93 19.81
CA GLY A 591 -0.17 11.84 20.96
C GLY A 591 -1.19 12.98 20.85
N THR A 592 -1.99 13.04 19.78
CA THR A 592 -3.15 13.95 19.65
C THR A 592 -4.46 13.19 19.86
N GLN A 593 -5.49 13.81 20.45
CA GLN A 593 -6.84 13.23 20.52
C GLN A 593 -7.57 13.36 19.17
N PHE A 594 -8.13 12.26 18.69
CA PHE A 594 -8.94 12.20 17.47
C PHE A 594 -9.95 11.04 17.55
N HIS A 595 -10.91 11.02 16.62
CA HIS A 595 -11.99 10.05 16.57
C HIS A 595 -11.93 9.27 15.25
N ASP A 596 -11.76 7.94 15.33
CA ASP A 596 -11.59 7.06 14.17
C ASP A 596 -12.80 7.13 13.21
N GLU A 597 -14.01 7.28 13.74
CA GLU A 597 -15.26 7.41 12.99
C GLU A 597 -15.37 8.72 12.18
N THR A 598 -14.44 9.66 12.37
CA THR A 598 -14.38 10.94 11.65
C THR A 598 -13.35 10.97 10.52
N ILE A 599 -12.60 9.87 10.33
CA ILE A 599 -11.58 9.79 9.27
C ILE A 599 -12.25 9.65 7.90
N GLU A 600 -11.94 10.57 6.99
CA GLU A 600 -12.40 10.52 5.60
C GLU A 600 -11.25 10.20 4.65
N THR A 601 -11.48 9.34 3.67
CA THR A 601 -10.50 8.97 2.64
C THR A 601 -10.98 9.44 1.28
N SER A 602 -10.15 10.21 0.56
CA SER A 602 -10.47 10.76 -0.76
C SER A 602 -9.33 10.54 -1.76
N ILE A 603 -9.67 10.51 -3.05
CA ILE A 603 -8.68 10.37 -4.13
C ILE A 603 -8.21 11.78 -4.52
N ALA A 604 -6.97 12.12 -4.18
CA ALA A 604 -6.36 13.41 -4.49
C ALA A 604 -5.80 13.48 -5.92
N LYS A 605 -5.29 12.35 -6.45
CA LYS A 605 -4.85 12.21 -7.84
C LYS A 605 -5.27 10.84 -8.38
N LYS A 606 -5.73 10.82 -9.63
CA LYS A 606 -6.00 9.60 -10.41
C LYS A 606 -5.50 9.82 -11.84
N SER A 607 -4.66 8.91 -12.35
CA SER A 607 -4.16 8.97 -13.72
C SER A 607 -4.05 7.56 -14.30
N PHE A 608 -4.91 7.24 -15.27
CA PHE A 608 -4.68 6.10 -16.15
C PHE A 608 -3.77 6.51 -17.31
N ASP A 609 -2.93 5.61 -17.78
CA ASP A 609 -2.20 5.76 -19.05
C ASP A 609 -3.11 5.52 -20.27
N LYS A 610 -4.12 4.65 -20.11
CA LYS A 610 -5.11 4.28 -21.13
C LYS A 610 -6.49 4.87 -20.89
N LYS A 611 -7.15 5.24 -21.99
CA LYS A 611 -8.55 5.69 -22.00
C LYS A 611 -9.48 4.53 -22.30
N LEU A 612 -10.75 4.69 -21.94
CA LEU A 612 -11.84 3.80 -22.36
C LEU A 612 -11.81 3.63 -23.89
N ASP A 613 -11.95 2.40 -24.37
CA ASP A 613 -11.92 1.99 -25.78
C ASP A 613 -10.56 2.15 -26.50
N GLU A 614 -9.47 2.46 -25.80
CA GLU A 614 -8.12 2.55 -26.38
C GLU A 614 -7.49 1.16 -26.57
N GLU A 615 -6.84 0.92 -27.73
CA GLU A 615 -6.12 -0.33 -28.04
C GLU A 615 -4.93 -0.51 -27.07
N ALA A 616 -4.96 -1.58 -26.28
CA ALA A 616 -4.04 -1.84 -25.18
C ALA A 616 -4.02 -3.32 -24.76
N SER A 617 -2.85 -3.86 -24.41
CA SER A 617 -2.73 -5.15 -23.71
C SER A 617 -2.78 -4.99 -22.18
N LEU A 618 -2.31 -3.86 -21.68
CA LEU A 618 -2.25 -3.50 -20.25
C LEU A 618 -2.69 -2.06 -20.02
N ILE A 619 -3.15 -1.82 -18.80
CA ILE A 619 -3.56 -0.52 -18.26
C ILE A 619 -2.74 -0.30 -16.98
N ASN A 620 -2.14 0.87 -16.85
CA ASN A 620 -1.46 1.34 -15.66
C ASN A 620 -2.31 2.42 -14.98
N LEU A 621 -2.43 2.37 -13.65
CA LEU A 621 -3.12 3.38 -12.86
C LEU A 621 -2.20 3.91 -11.76
N ASP A 622 -1.90 5.21 -11.82
CA ASP A 622 -1.36 5.97 -10.68
C ASP A 622 -2.50 6.53 -9.85
N LEU A 623 -2.46 6.28 -8.54
CA LEU A 623 -3.46 6.76 -7.58
C LEU A 623 -2.77 7.37 -6.35
N VAL A 624 -3.30 8.50 -5.88
CA VAL A 624 -2.95 9.10 -4.58
C VAL A 624 -4.21 9.24 -3.76
N VAL A 625 -4.19 8.63 -2.57
CA VAL A 625 -5.30 8.61 -1.61
C VAL A 625 -4.89 9.39 -0.37
N THR A 626 -5.68 10.39 0.01
CA THR A 626 -5.46 11.24 1.18
C THR A 626 -6.50 10.89 2.24
N ALA A 627 -6.05 10.49 3.42
CA ALA A 627 -6.87 10.33 4.61
C ALA A 627 -6.83 11.61 5.44
N THR A 628 -8.01 12.14 5.78
CA THR A 628 -8.21 13.36 6.57
C THR A 628 -8.76 13.02 7.95
N ALA A 629 -8.24 13.66 8.99
CA ALA A 629 -8.96 13.85 10.26
C ALA A 629 -9.02 15.34 10.63
N ILE A 630 -9.98 15.68 11.49
CA ILE A 630 -10.02 16.95 12.21
C ILE A 630 -9.68 16.65 13.67
N VAL A 631 -8.76 17.41 14.24
CA VAL A 631 -8.31 17.24 15.64
C VAL A 631 -8.41 18.54 16.42
N TYR A 632 -8.66 18.41 17.72
CA TYR A 632 -8.88 19.51 18.66
C TYR A 632 -7.98 19.33 19.89
N ASP A 633 -7.92 20.35 20.76
CA ASP A 633 -7.21 20.26 22.02
C ASP A 633 -8.16 19.90 23.17
N GLU A 634 -7.84 18.84 23.92
CA GLU A 634 -8.62 18.39 25.07
C GLU A 634 -8.60 19.44 26.21
N SER A 635 -7.54 20.24 26.31
CA SER A 635 -7.48 21.33 27.29
C SER A 635 -8.50 22.42 26.98
N SER A 636 -8.64 22.85 25.73
CA SER A 636 -9.65 23.83 25.30
C SER A 636 -11.09 23.31 25.46
N LEU A 637 -11.30 21.99 25.30
CA LEU A 637 -12.60 21.38 25.65
C LEU A 637 -12.85 21.46 27.16
N LYS A 638 -11.86 21.11 28.00
CA LYS A 638 -11.97 21.19 29.48
C LYS A 638 -12.14 22.62 29.99
N GLU A 639 -11.56 23.62 29.32
CA GLU A 639 -11.78 25.04 29.59
C GLU A 639 -13.22 25.46 29.34
N LEU A 640 -13.79 25.12 28.17
CA LEU A 640 -15.19 25.36 27.84
C LEU A 640 -16.13 24.68 28.85
N LEU A 641 -15.93 23.39 29.14
CA LEU A 641 -16.76 22.62 30.07
C LEU A 641 -16.69 23.18 31.50
N ALA A 642 -15.50 23.58 31.97
CA ALA A 642 -15.34 24.26 33.25
C ALA A 642 -16.06 25.62 33.28
N GLN A 643 -15.95 26.43 32.22
CA GLN A 643 -16.65 27.72 32.14
C GLN A 643 -18.18 27.54 32.16
N SER A 644 -18.71 26.56 31.41
CA SER A 644 -20.14 26.27 31.33
C SER A 644 -20.72 25.78 32.68
N ILE A 645 -20.11 24.76 33.29
CA ILE A 645 -20.61 24.15 34.53
C ILE A 645 -20.52 25.08 35.76
N ASN A 646 -19.61 26.07 35.75
CA ASN A 646 -19.45 27.03 36.83
C ASN A 646 -20.68 27.94 37.04
N SER A 647 -21.54 28.09 36.03
CA SER A 647 -22.85 28.74 36.19
C SER A 647 -23.80 27.98 37.13
N GLN A 648 -23.53 26.70 37.37
CA GLN A 648 -24.33 25.77 38.16
C GLN A 648 -23.62 25.32 39.46
N ALA A 649 -22.54 25.99 39.86
CA ALA A 649 -21.72 25.61 41.02
C ALA A 649 -22.38 25.96 42.38
N PRO A 650 -22.10 25.20 43.46
CA PRO A 650 -22.45 25.59 44.82
C PRO A 650 -21.82 26.93 45.25
N GLN A 651 -22.40 27.59 46.27
CA GLN A 651 -21.82 28.84 46.80
C GLN A 651 -20.38 28.63 47.28
N ASN A 652 -19.50 29.58 46.93
CA ASN A 652 -18.08 29.56 47.25
C ASN A 652 -17.30 28.35 46.70
N MET A 653 -17.79 27.72 45.62
CA MET A 653 -17.09 26.68 44.87
C MET A 653 -16.94 27.03 43.39
N GLU A 654 -16.00 26.36 42.73
CA GLU A 654 -15.80 26.38 41.28
C GLU A 654 -15.21 25.06 40.78
N SER A 655 -15.37 24.75 39.50
CA SER A 655 -14.60 23.74 38.78
C SER A 655 -13.56 24.42 37.88
N LYS A 656 -12.39 23.81 37.75
CA LYS A 656 -11.29 24.25 36.89
C LYS A 656 -11.05 23.19 35.80
N PRO A 657 -10.34 23.48 34.70
CA PRO A 657 -10.13 22.51 33.61
C PRO A 657 -9.48 21.20 34.09
N GLU A 658 -8.58 21.30 35.08
CA GLU A 658 -7.94 20.19 35.81
C GLU A 658 -8.91 19.31 36.63
N ASN A 659 -10.10 19.82 36.95
CA ASN A 659 -11.15 19.13 37.72
C ASN A 659 -12.28 18.59 36.83
N ILE A 660 -12.14 18.67 35.50
CA ILE A 660 -13.08 18.10 34.52
C ILE A 660 -12.58 16.71 34.10
N GLU A 661 -13.36 15.68 34.40
CA GLU A 661 -13.16 14.31 33.94
C GLU A 661 -14.14 14.02 32.80
N ILE A 662 -13.61 13.78 31.59
CA ILE A 662 -14.45 13.47 30.43
C ILE A 662 -14.81 11.97 30.50
N LEU A 663 -16.10 11.67 30.67
CA LEU A 663 -16.61 10.31 30.85
C LEU A 663 -16.91 9.62 29.52
N SER A 664 -17.34 10.38 28.51
CA SER A 664 -17.50 9.91 27.13
C SER A 664 -17.50 11.07 26.13
N VAL A 665 -17.07 10.76 24.91
CA VAL A 665 -17.18 11.64 23.73
C VAL A 665 -17.68 10.79 22.56
N ASN A 666 -18.50 11.37 21.71
CA ASN A 666 -18.84 10.88 20.38
C ASN A 666 -18.58 12.05 19.41
N ALA A 667 -17.88 11.81 18.31
CA ALA A 667 -17.71 12.84 17.29
C ALA A 667 -18.63 12.58 16.09
N LYS A 668 -19.20 13.66 15.57
CA LYS A 668 -19.97 13.67 14.31
C LYS A 668 -19.37 14.73 13.40
N LYS A 669 -19.22 14.42 12.11
CA LYS A 669 -18.71 15.40 11.15
C LYS A 669 -19.75 16.49 10.88
N ARG A 670 -19.30 17.74 10.74
CA ARG A 670 -20.12 18.91 10.36
C ARG A 670 -19.45 19.69 9.22
N THR A 671 -20.19 20.52 8.51
CA THR A 671 -19.61 21.36 7.45
C THR A 671 -18.57 22.33 8.05
N GLY A 672 -17.30 22.17 7.68
CA GLY A 672 -16.19 22.97 8.20
C GLY A 672 -15.65 22.54 9.59
N GLY A 673 -16.07 21.39 10.13
CA GLY A 673 -15.75 21.04 11.51
C GLY A 673 -16.16 19.64 11.98
N LEU A 674 -16.07 19.43 13.29
CA LEU A 674 -16.73 18.35 14.00
C LEU A 674 -17.76 18.93 14.96
N ASN A 675 -18.66 18.08 15.42
CA ASN A 675 -19.50 18.27 16.59
C ASN A 675 -19.16 17.16 17.59
N LEU A 676 -18.85 17.53 18.83
CA LEU A 676 -18.49 16.61 19.92
C LEU A 676 -19.63 16.60 20.92
N SER A 677 -20.19 15.42 21.20
CA SER A 677 -21.28 15.25 22.15
C SER A 677 -21.00 14.12 23.13
N GLY A 678 -21.29 14.31 24.42
CA GLY A 678 -20.83 13.37 25.43
C GLY A 678 -21.19 13.74 26.86
N LYS A 679 -20.44 13.16 27.81
CA LYS A 679 -20.62 13.36 29.24
C LYS A 679 -19.31 13.71 29.93
N PHE A 680 -19.41 14.54 30.96
CA PHE A 680 -18.29 14.87 31.84
C PHE A 680 -18.74 14.90 33.30
N GLN A 681 -17.79 14.66 34.19
CA GLN A 681 -17.93 14.95 35.61
C GLN A 681 -17.08 16.18 35.95
N ALA A 682 -17.72 17.18 36.54
CA ALA A 682 -17.04 18.30 37.17
C ALA A 682 -16.88 18.02 38.67
N ARG A 683 -15.67 18.20 39.21
CA ARG A 683 -15.41 18.16 40.65
C ARG A 683 -15.27 19.59 41.18
N PHE A 684 -16.20 20.00 42.05
CA PHE A 684 -16.19 21.33 42.63
C PHE A 684 -15.18 21.43 43.78
N VAL A 685 -14.31 22.44 43.70
CA VAL A 685 -13.34 22.80 44.74
C VAL A 685 -13.71 24.14 45.37
N PRO A 686 -13.32 24.44 46.63
CA PRO A 686 -13.52 25.75 47.22
C PRO A 686 -12.88 26.86 46.38
N LYS A 687 -13.63 27.94 46.16
CA LYS A 687 -13.20 29.11 45.39
C LYS A 687 -12.36 30.04 46.27
N PHE A 688 -11.05 30.06 46.04
CA PHE A 688 -10.11 30.96 46.71
C PHE A 688 -9.06 31.51 45.75
N ASN A 689 -8.62 32.75 45.98
CA ASN A 689 -7.43 33.29 45.33
C ASN A 689 -6.18 32.65 45.96
N GLU A 690 -5.42 31.91 45.16
CA GLU A 690 -4.25 31.18 45.64
C GLU A 690 -3.12 32.11 46.10
N GLU A 691 -2.97 33.29 45.49
CA GLU A 691 -1.94 34.27 45.89
C GLU A 691 -2.27 34.89 47.25
N GLU A 692 -3.50 35.38 47.43
CA GLU A 692 -3.98 35.85 48.74
C GLU A 692 -3.89 34.78 49.83
N LEU A 693 -4.16 33.52 49.49
CA LEU A 693 -4.04 32.42 50.45
C LEU A 693 -2.57 32.19 50.81
N LYS A 694 -1.64 32.18 49.84
CA LYS A 694 -0.19 32.13 50.10
C LYS A 694 0.28 33.32 50.94
N GLU A 695 -0.26 34.53 50.74
CA GLU A 695 0.05 35.70 51.58
C GLU A 695 -0.42 35.51 53.02
N LYS A 696 -1.69 35.12 53.23
CA LYS A 696 -2.27 34.85 54.56
C LYS A 696 -1.52 33.73 55.30
N LEU A 697 -0.98 32.77 54.55
CA LEU A 697 -0.16 31.64 55.03
C LEU A 697 1.33 31.95 55.21
N SER A 698 1.83 33.06 54.66
CA SER A 698 3.26 33.39 54.69
C SER A 698 3.76 33.55 56.13
N ALA A 699 4.91 32.94 56.43
CA ALA A 699 5.53 32.88 57.76
C ALA A 699 4.69 32.21 58.89
N LYS A 700 3.46 31.75 58.63
CA LYS A 700 2.57 31.16 59.64
C LYS A 700 3.09 29.83 60.16
N SER A 701 2.76 29.49 61.41
CA SER A 701 2.94 28.13 61.92
C SER A 701 2.04 27.13 61.19
N VAL A 702 2.37 25.84 61.22
CA VAL A 702 1.51 24.76 60.66
C VAL A 702 0.11 24.79 61.31
N LYS A 703 0.04 25.16 62.60
CA LYS A 703 -1.22 25.30 63.33
C LYS A 703 -2.06 26.46 62.80
N GLU A 704 -1.54 27.68 62.78
CA GLU A 704 -2.25 28.85 62.25
C GLU A 704 -2.67 28.65 60.79
N SER A 705 -1.82 28.00 59.99
CA SER A 705 -2.10 27.68 58.58
C SER A 705 -3.33 26.79 58.45
N ARG A 706 -3.40 25.73 59.27
CA ARG A 706 -4.55 24.81 59.34
C ARG A 706 -5.81 25.51 59.88
N GLU A 707 -5.68 26.48 60.78
CA GLU A 707 -6.80 27.28 61.28
C GLU A 707 -7.36 28.18 60.16
N ILE A 708 -6.51 28.98 59.50
CA ILE A 708 -6.88 29.87 58.37
C ILE A 708 -7.55 29.09 57.23
N ILE A 709 -6.98 27.96 56.80
CA ILE A 709 -7.53 27.18 55.68
C ILE A 709 -8.86 26.51 56.06
N LYS A 710 -9.11 26.25 57.35
CA LYS A 710 -10.39 25.71 57.85
C LYS A 710 -11.48 26.76 58.05
N GLU A 711 -11.20 28.04 57.79
CA GLU A 711 -12.23 29.06 57.61
C GLU A 711 -12.94 28.92 56.25
N LEU A 712 -12.32 28.22 55.27
CA LEU A 712 -12.97 27.85 54.02
C LEU A 712 -13.96 26.68 54.27
N PRO A 713 -15.21 26.75 53.79
CA PRO A 713 -16.15 25.65 53.86
C PRO A 713 -15.67 24.43 53.05
N GLU A 714 -16.24 23.26 53.34
CA GLU A 714 -15.91 21.95 52.74
C GLU A 714 -14.46 21.43 52.94
N VAL A 715 -13.61 22.13 53.72
CA VAL A 715 -12.25 21.65 54.07
C VAL A 715 -12.26 20.66 55.25
N VAL A 716 -11.96 19.40 54.94
CA VAL A 716 -11.91 18.28 55.89
C VAL A 716 -10.61 18.23 56.67
N ASP A 717 -9.45 18.29 56.01
CA ASP A 717 -8.12 18.22 56.64
C ASP A 717 -7.09 19.09 55.90
N VAL A 718 -5.99 19.45 56.56
CA VAL A 718 -4.91 20.26 55.97
C VAL A 718 -3.56 19.72 56.40
N LYS A 719 -2.79 19.17 55.46
CA LYS A 719 -1.43 18.67 55.71
C LYS A 719 -0.41 19.67 55.16
N VAL A 720 0.74 19.78 55.83
CA VAL A 720 1.85 20.63 55.37
C VAL A 720 3.10 19.76 55.34
N ASN A 721 3.59 19.49 54.13
CA ASN A 721 4.81 18.73 53.88
C ASN A 721 5.96 19.71 53.68
N PHE A 722 7.07 19.55 54.40
CA PHE A 722 8.27 20.38 54.21
C PHE A 722 9.35 19.64 53.42
N SER A 723 9.96 20.32 52.47
CA SER A 723 11.10 19.80 51.70
C SER A 723 12.29 20.77 51.78
N PRO A 724 13.44 20.39 52.36
CA PRO A 724 13.68 19.13 53.09
C PRO A 724 12.92 19.03 54.42
N SER A 725 12.66 17.81 54.89
CA SER A 725 11.92 17.52 56.11
C SER A 725 12.78 17.66 57.38
N PHE A 726 13.03 18.90 57.82
CA PHE A 726 13.77 19.18 59.04
C PHE A 726 12.89 19.13 60.30
N VAL A 727 13.42 18.58 61.39
CA VAL A 727 12.73 18.49 62.71
C VAL A 727 12.40 19.87 63.31
N ILE A 728 12.96 20.96 62.77
CA ILE A 728 12.85 22.33 63.30
C ILE A 728 11.99 23.25 62.41
N THR A 729 11.49 22.79 61.25
CA THR A 729 10.61 23.56 60.37
C THR A 729 9.14 23.39 60.76
N ASN A 730 8.65 24.24 61.67
CA ASN A 730 7.25 24.26 62.12
C ASN A 730 6.48 25.52 61.65
N SER A 731 7.01 26.20 60.62
CA SER A 731 6.48 27.45 60.05
C SER A 731 6.70 27.48 58.55
N LEU A 732 5.71 27.94 57.79
CA LEU A 732 5.79 28.08 56.33
C LEU A 732 6.87 29.10 55.92
N PRO A 733 7.43 28.97 54.70
CA PRO A 733 8.37 29.95 54.15
C PRO A 733 7.79 31.37 54.10
N LYS A 734 8.69 32.38 54.06
CA LYS A 734 8.31 33.79 53.82
C LYS A 734 8.11 34.14 52.34
N SER A 735 8.63 33.32 51.43
CA SER A 735 8.53 33.54 49.99
C SER A 735 7.34 32.77 49.44
N LEU A 736 6.42 33.46 48.78
CA LEU A 736 5.19 32.88 48.22
C LEU A 736 5.50 31.76 47.21
N GLY A 737 6.53 31.94 46.38
CA GLY A 737 7.03 30.93 45.44
C GLY A 737 7.72 29.72 46.10
N LYS A 738 7.75 29.63 47.43
CA LYS A 738 8.14 28.42 48.19
C LYS A 738 6.96 27.77 48.93
N ILE A 739 5.76 28.30 48.79
CA ILE A 739 4.50 27.68 49.23
C ILE A 739 3.82 27.15 47.97
N ASN A 740 3.72 25.82 47.85
CA ASN A 740 2.86 25.19 46.85
C ASN A 740 1.53 24.83 47.51
N ILE A 741 0.40 25.07 46.85
CA ILE A 741 -0.92 24.65 47.34
C ILE A 741 -1.43 23.53 46.43
N LYS A 742 -1.86 22.42 47.03
CA LYS A 742 -2.37 21.25 46.34
C LYS A 742 -3.72 20.88 46.93
N ILE A 743 -4.72 20.66 46.08
CA ILE A 743 -6.02 20.15 46.51
C ILE A 743 -5.99 18.62 46.36
N GLU A 744 -6.46 17.90 47.38
CA GLU A 744 -6.73 16.47 47.30
C GLU A 744 -8.19 16.21 47.64
N THR A 745 -8.88 15.53 46.72
CA THR A 745 -10.24 15.01 46.88
C THR A 745 -10.17 13.60 47.46
#